data_AF-A0A9E3CFW0-F1
#
_entry.id   AF-A0A9E3CFW0-F1
#
_cell.length_a   1.000
_cell.length_b   1.000
_cell.length_c   1.000
_cell.angle_alpha   90.00
_cell.angle_beta   90.00
_cell.angle_gamma   90.00
#
_symmetry.space_group_name_H-M   'P 1'
#
loop_
_entity.id
_entity.type
_entity.pdbx_description
1 polymer ?
#
loop_
_entity_poly.entity_id
_entity_poly.type
_entity_poly.pdbx_seq_one_letter_code
_entity_poly.pdbx_strand_id
1 'polypeptide(L)'
;MPQTRSLVAAALVLVTAGSLAVTHPASALGQPSSNAVSLPSGVTVSDVAQARKSAPVVLNGAQIAGWAQPAAVGVAAPYPSGISDETGNGAPALPGEGLRSAHNGTIEVPPNVPGVPDINPSQVAAYTWTSTGWQQVPVQVDEMYPNFLANGRSSFGIYSGTDTELTYAWAHDAHDVGAESWKRLFPSPLVDPAPANGACLSRFARSIKEVNAAIDAGLITLGAGETAADYLSSASDPQKWFDTDDQLSFMASDAGGQAPIGQAPPSGATNAQTVTVVDPVTQVTRYVYLFTQPGGSAFTARTGYVHMTPNVGSGKWIDRYSFAKGAPDAIGLSNGGYGPNLPEWVCDTAPGNDGGYPAGNAARASTDANPRDNFTVSTPTYQIRTAGRWLVNGLHVAGPGTPGRYGSNVIARWKGRAFQQSPDSSVSLVGFEDEQVNWEMNSSLLGWRSGPVRAIREVWGADSGTNTTKTEFYYRDADVFNYHLRVHPIPPDGLYTDWDYRPGIATKYYNLMTSGGVAIDGQADNVGEIDKVGDQNVETNVCDPSFAICSAVDNPEEVAGKGFGLVYEFELTGATAAAGNVAILPYYRDDACFDDGTGDSPAQRPWPGEASTDPRVRAGYVEYWQHYWDSHPRVQKFARPTDYTDLVCDPAKAVNGNPFASRTTPPWQIMPFQGAIAEHGVHFLATQDSDNTFGPSSTDEVDGQQWRFEVPMQSPTNVLVPYGLNVSARLAAIATPGIL
;
A
#
# COMPACT_ATOMS: atom_id res chain seq x y z
N MET A 1 -34.46 -29.63 -8.82
CA MET A 1 -33.87 -30.73 -9.62
C MET A 1 -32.65 -30.16 -10.32
N PRO A 2 -31.44 -30.64 -10.02
CA PRO A 2 -30.20 -30.02 -10.49
C PRO A 2 -29.88 -30.50 -11.91
N GLN A 3 -29.67 -29.55 -12.83
CA GLN A 3 -29.06 -29.86 -14.11
C GLN A 3 -27.54 -29.79 -13.96
N THR A 4 -26.94 -30.97 -14.02
CA THR A 4 -25.53 -31.23 -14.28
C THR A 4 -25.01 -30.37 -15.43
N ARG A 5 -24.23 -29.32 -15.11
CA ARG A 5 -23.25 -28.76 -16.03
C ARG A 5 -21.98 -29.60 -15.92
N SER A 6 -21.65 -30.26 -17.02
CA SER A 6 -20.53 -31.17 -17.15
C SER A 6 -19.21 -30.48 -16.77
N LEU A 7 -18.49 -31.15 -15.87
CA LEU A 7 -17.04 -31.05 -15.72
C LEU A 7 -16.38 -31.28 -17.09
N VAL A 8 -15.99 -30.22 -17.78
CA VAL A 8 -14.92 -30.28 -18.76
C VAL A 8 -13.69 -29.80 -18.00
N ALA A 9 -12.82 -30.76 -17.70
CA ALA A 9 -11.48 -30.50 -17.20
C ALA A 9 -10.73 -29.66 -18.25
N ALA A 10 -10.75 -28.34 -18.08
CA ALA A 10 -9.79 -27.47 -18.72
C ALA A 10 -8.42 -27.79 -18.10
N ALA A 11 -7.46 -28.09 -18.95
CA ALA A 11 -6.07 -28.21 -18.59
C ALA A 11 -5.59 -26.84 -18.10
N LEU A 12 -5.92 -26.50 -16.85
CA LEU A 12 -5.05 -25.71 -16.02
C LEU A 12 -3.73 -26.46 -16.09
N VAL A 13 -2.67 -25.81 -16.54
CA VAL A 13 -1.34 -26.29 -16.23
C VAL A 13 -1.34 -26.39 -14.71
N LEU A 14 -1.55 -27.62 -14.21
CA LEU A 14 -0.97 -28.00 -12.94
C LEU A 14 0.50 -27.70 -13.18
N VAL A 15 0.93 -26.52 -12.75
CA VAL A 15 2.15 -26.45 -12.00
C VAL A 15 1.89 -27.43 -10.88
N THR A 16 2.24 -28.69 -11.11
CA THR A 16 2.75 -29.48 -10.02
C THR A 16 3.87 -28.61 -9.49
N ALA A 17 3.55 -27.80 -8.47
CA ALA A 17 4.45 -27.62 -7.35
C ALA A 17 4.72 -29.06 -6.91
N GLY A 18 5.64 -29.71 -7.63
CA GLY A 18 6.21 -30.97 -7.20
C GLY A 18 6.62 -30.64 -5.79
N SER A 19 6.08 -31.40 -4.84
CA SER A 19 6.33 -31.25 -3.43
C SER A 19 7.82 -31.45 -3.19
N LEU A 20 8.64 -30.47 -3.55
CA LEU A 20 9.80 -30.09 -2.81
C LEU A 20 9.21 -29.51 -1.54
N ALA A 21 8.88 -30.41 -0.62
CA ALA A 21 8.92 -30.10 0.78
C ALA A 21 10.35 -29.63 1.04
N VAL A 22 10.61 -28.35 0.76
CA VAL A 22 11.68 -27.63 1.42
C VAL A 22 11.16 -27.54 2.84
N THR A 23 11.55 -28.50 3.65
CA THR A 23 11.39 -28.43 5.09
C THR A 23 12.17 -27.20 5.54
N HIS A 24 11.50 -26.05 5.62
CA HIS A 24 12.00 -24.93 6.38
C HIS A 24 11.82 -25.28 7.86
N PRO A 25 12.90 -25.41 8.65
CA PRO A 25 12.73 -25.54 10.08
C PRO A 25 12.13 -24.23 10.58
N ALA A 26 10.88 -24.30 11.03
CA ALA A 26 10.28 -23.30 11.89
C ALA A 26 11.05 -23.30 13.22
N SER A 27 12.14 -22.52 13.29
CA SER A 27 12.75 -21.92 14.49
C SER A 27 14.17 -21.45 14.16
N ALA A 28 14.34 -20.16 13.91
CA ALA A 28 15.31 -19.31 14.61
C ALA A 28 15.25 -17.89 14.04
N LEU A 29 14.82 -16.93 14.88
CA LEU A 29 15.51 -15.65 14.97
C LEU A 29 16.98 -15.98 15.31
N GLY A 30 17.79 -16.27 14.29
CA GLY A 30 19.11 -16.84 14.46
C GLY A 30 20.00 -16.40 13.31
N GLN A 31 20.92 -15.49 13.66
CA GLN A 31 22.14 -15.06 12.98
C GLN A 31 22.30 -15.31 11.47
N PRO A 32 22.74 -14.28 10.71
CA PRO A 32 23.00 -14.43 9.29
C PRO A 32 24.01 -15.55 9.05
N SER A 33 23.68 -16.47 8.15
CA SER A 33 24.64 -17.44 7.66
C SER A 33 25.84 -16.67 7.08
N SER A 34 27.04 -16.96 7.59
CA SER A 34 28.31 -16.31 7.24
C SER A 34 28.85 -16.71 5.87
N ASN A 35 27.97 -17.10 4.94
CA ASN A 35 28.35 -17.38 3.57
C ASN A 35 28.40 -16.07 2.81
N ALA A 36 29.61 -15.61 2.49
CA ALA A 36 29.83 -14.49 1.60
C ALA A 36 29.04 -14.70 0.29
N VAL A 37 27.98 -13.93 0.09
CA VAL A 37 27.26 -13.89 -1.19
C VAL A 37 28.25 -13.34 -2.22
N SER A 38 28.65 -14.17 -3.18
CA SER A 38 29.49 -13.70 -4.29
C SER A 38 28.67 -12.74 -5.15
N LEU A 39 29.06 -11.46 -5.19
CA LEU A 39 28.39 -10.45 -6.01
C LEU A 39 28.40 -10.87 -7.49
N PRO A 40 27.28 -10.69 -8.22
CA PRO A 40 27.22 -10.95 -9.65
C PRO A 40 28.27 -10.15 -10.43
N SER A 41 28.65 -10.68 -11.59
CA SER A 41 29.66 -10.04 -12.44
C SER A 41 29.24 -8.61 -12.81
N GLY A 42 30.10 -7.63 -12.52
CA GLY A 42 29.85 -6.22 -12.80
C GLY A 42 29.34 -5.40 -11.61
N VAL A 43 28.95 -6.05 -10.50
CA VAL A 43 28.58 -5.36 -9.26
C VAL A 43 29.81 -5.20 -8.37
N THR A 44 30.04 -3.98 -7.87
CA THR A 44 31.16 -3.66 -6.99
C THR A 44 30.73 -3.43 -5.55
N VAL A 45 31.66 -3.55 -4.61
CA VAL A 45 31.45 -3.17 -3.20
C VAL A 45 31.04 -1.70 -3.08
N SER A 46 31.51 -0.83 -3.98
CA SER A 46 31.07 0.58 -4.02
C SER A 46 29.62 0.74 -4.44
N ASP A 47 29.10 -0.10 -5.33
CA ASP A 47 27.69 -0.06 -5.75
C ASP A 47 26.79 -0.46 -4.58
N VAL A 48 27.17 -1.53 -3.87
CA VAL A 48 26.48 -1.96 -2.64
C VAL A 48 26.53 -0.83 -1.60
N ALA A 49 27.71 -0.27 -1.32
CA ALA A 49 27.85 0.82 -0.37
C ALA A 49 27.03 2.08 -0.74
N GLN A 50 26.81 2.33 -2.03
CA GLN A 50 25.94 3.41 -2.49
C GLN A 50 24.47 3.08 -2.27
N ALA A 51 24.02 1.88 -2.63
CA ALA A 51 22.64 1.42 -2.42
C ALA A 51 22.25 1.38 -0.92
N ARG A 52 23.19 1.03 -0.05
CA ARG A 52 23.01 1.02 1.41
C ARG A 52 22.63 2.37 2.00
N LYS A 53 22.96 3.48 1.33
CA LYS A 53 22.56 4.82 1.81
C LYS A 53 21.05 5.03 1.76
N SER A 54 20.35 4.28 0.93
CA SER A 54 18.89 4.33 0.75
C SER A 54 18.15 3.44 1.74
N ALA A 55 18.84 2.56 2.47
CA ALA A 55 18.21 1.70 3.45
C ALA A 55 17.73 2.50 4.67
N PRO A 56 16.45 2.37 5.07
CA PRO A 56 16.05 2.76 6.42
C PRO A 56 16.59 1.76 7.44
N VAL A 57 16.86 2.24 8.65
CA VAL A 57 17.13 1.41 9.82
C VAL A 57 15.98 1.62 10.79
N VAL A 58 15.28 0.54 11.13
CA VAL A 58 14.18 0.54 12.09
C VAL A 58 14.54 -0.42 13.22
N LEU A 59 14.42 0.06 14.45
CA LEU A 59 14.60 -0.71 15.68
C LEU A 59 13.28 -0.71 16.43
N ASN A 60 12.76 -1.88 16.78
CA ASN A 60 11.68 -1.98 17.76
C ASN A 60 12.25 -1.63 19.14
N GLY A 61 11.45 -1.07 20.03
CA GLY A 61 11.92 -0.63 21.34
C GLY A 61 12.42 -1.78 22.22
N ALA A 62 11.93 -3.01 22.00
CA ALA A 62 12.51 -4.24 22.57
C ALA A 62 14.02 -4.42 22.23
N GLN A 63 14.49 -3.89 21.10
CA GLN A 63 15.90 -3.88 20.72
C GLN A 63 16.70 -2.78 21.41
N ILE A 64 16.04 -1.83 22.08
CA ILE A 64 16.60 -0.75 22.89
C ILE A 64 16.21 -0.95 24.37
N ALA A 65 16.48 -2.15 24.89
CA ALA A 65 16.07 -2.59 26.22
C ALA A 65 16.49 -1.68 27.39
N GLY A 66 17.48 -0.80 27.19
CA GLY A 66 17.88 0.20 28.18
C GLY A 66 16.91 1.37 28.33
N TRP A 67 15.92 1.52 27.44
CA TRP A 67 14.92 2.59 27.43
C TRP A 67 13.48 2.07 27.50
N ALA A 68 13.20 0.92 26.90
CA ALA A 68 11.84 0.43 26.68
C ALA A 68 11.15 -0.06 27.96
N GLN A 69 10.03 0.58 28.30
CA GLN A 69 9.02 0.02 29.21
C GLN A 69 8.23 -1.12 28.53
N PRO A 70 7.43 -1.91 29.26
CA PRO A 70 6.58 -2.92 28.63
C PRO A 70 5.45 -2.27 27.82
N ALA A 71 5.23 -2.82 26.62
CA ALA A 71 4.13 -2.49 25.72
C ALA A 71 2.76 -2.69 26.36
N ALA A 72 1.79 -1.91 25.91
CA ALA A 72 0.39 -2.21 26.14
C ALA A 72 0.02 -3.58 25.53
N VAL A 73 -0.71 -4.39 26.29
CA VAL A 73 -1.22 -5.69 25.81
C VAL A 73 -2.74 -5.66 25.80
N GLY A 74 -3.37 -6.50 25.00
CA GLY A 74 -4.82 -6.57 25.06
C GLY A 74 -5.40 -7.84 24.45
N VAL A 75 -6.73 -7.91 24.55
CA VAL A 75 -7.53 -9.07 24.17
C VAL A 75 -8.70 -8.57 23.33
N ALA A 76 -8.82 -9.12 22.12
CA ALA A 76 -9.96 -8.87 21.23
C ALA A 76 -11.26 -9.34 21.87
N ALA A 77 -12.37 -8.66 21.57
CA ALA A 77 -13.69 -9.17 21.93
C ALA A 77 -13.91 -10.53 21.27
N PRO A 78 -14.40 -11.55 22.01
CA PRO A 78 -14.53 -12.89 21.46
C PRO A 78 -15.62 -12.94 20.38
N TYR A 79 -15.43 -13.84 19.41
CA TYR A 79 -16.47 -14.20 18.44
C TYR A 79 -17.80 -14.54 19.17
N PRO A 80 -18.97 -14.06 18.70
CA PRO A 80 -19.25 -13.42 17.41
C PRO A 80 -19.14 -11.89 17.37
N SER A 81 -18.44 -11.24 18.32
CA SER A 81 -18.29 -9.78 18.27
C SER A 81 -17.63 -9.32 16.96
N GLY A 82 -18.19 -8.29 16.32
CA GLY A 82 -17.66 -7.74 15.05
C GLY A 82 -18.15 -8.44 13.78
N ILE A 83 -19.01 -9.46 13.86
CA ILE A 83 -19.69 -10.01 12.67
C ILE A 83 -20.86 -9.13 12.22
N SER A 84 -21.33 -9.32 10.98
CA SER A 84 -22.59 -8.74 10.51
C SER A 84 -23.78 -9.21 11.32
N ASP A 85 -24.76 -8.31 11.52
CA ASP A 85 -26.09 -8.70 12.01
C ASP A 85 -26.84 -9.46 10.89
N GLU A 86 -26.43 -10.71 10.66
CA GLU A 86 -27.00 -11.63 9.65
C GLU A 86 -28.29 -12.30 10.14
N THR A 87 -28.85 -11.89 11.30
CA THR A 87 -30.07 -12.50 11.83
C THR A 87 -31.34 -12.12 11.07
N GLY A 88 -31.27 -11.79 9.76
CA GLY A 88 -32.38 -11.50 8.84
C GLY A 88 -33.55 -12.50 8.82
N ASN A 89 -33.48 -13.54 9.65
CA ASN A 89 -34.52 -14.49 10.03
C ASN A 89 -35.36 -14.06 11.26
N GLY A 90 -35.13 -12.87 11.85
CA GLY A 90 -35.85 -12.35 13.01
C GLY A 90 -35.42 -12.90 14.38
N ALA A 91 -34.20 -13.42 14.49
CA ALA A 91 -33.59 -13.76 15.79
C ALA A 91 -33.01 -12.49 16.45
N PRO A 92 -32.90 -12.42 17.79
CA PRO A 92 -32.22 -11.31 18.43
C PRO A 92 -30.73 -11.35 18.10
N ALA A 93 -30.16 -10.22 17.68
CA ALA A 93 -28.72 -10.07 17.49
C ALA A 93 -27.95 -10.47 18.77
N LEU A 94 -26.86 -11.21 18.60
CA LEU A 94 -25.97 -11.55 19.71
C LEU A 94 -25.18 -10.31 20.16
N PRO A 95 -24.71 -10.27 21.41
CA PRO A 95 -23.93 -9.12 21.89
C PRO A 95 -22.69 -8.88 21.03
N GLY A 96 -22.57 -7.67 20.46
CA GLY A 96 -21.43 -7.27 19.62
C GLY A 96 -21.59 -7.53 18.12
N GLU A 97 -22.71 -8.09 17.66
CA GLU A 97 -23.04 -8.15 16.23
C GLU A 97 -23.32 -6.75 15.66
N GLY A 98 -23.03 -6.54 14.38
CA GLY A 98 -23.16 -5.24 13.70
C GLY A 98 -22.12 -4.20 14.11
N LEU A 99 -21.23 -4.53 15.05
CA LEU A 99 -20.29 -3.60 15.65
C LEU A 99 -19.15 -3.30 14.68
N ARG A 100 -18.93 -2.01 14.44
CA ARG A 100 -17.75 -1.52 13.72
C ARG A 100 -16.90 -0.63 14.61
N SER A 101 -15.71 -1.08 14.96
CA SER A 101 -14.74 -0.34 15.75
C SER A 101 -13.33 -0.87 15.49
N ALA A 102 -12.32 0.01 15.48
CA ALA A 102 -10.92 -0.41 15.49
C ALA A 102 -10.40 -0.71 16.92
N HIS A 103 -11.23 -0.53 17.95
CA HIS A 103 -10.88 -0.69 19.38
C HIS A 103 -11.83 -1.66 20.08
N ASN A 104 -12.34 -2.68 19.38
CA ASN A 104 -13.28 -3.65 19.94
C ASN A 104 -12.60 -4.71 20.85
N GLY A 105 -11.92 -4.26 21.90
CA GLY A 105 -11.25 -5.14 22.84
C GLY A 105 -10.91 -4.41 24.14
N THR A 106 -10.09 -5.05 24.97
CA THR A 106 -9.61 -4.47 26.22
C THR A 106 -8.09 -4.38 26.21
N ILE A 107 -7.56 -3.24 26.65
CA ILE A 107 -6.13 -2.99 26.79
C ILE A 107 -5.74 -2.92 28.27
N GLU A 108 -4.60 -3.52 28.62
CA GLU A 108 -3.91 -3.40 29.88
C GLU A 108 -2.50 -2.85 29.63
N VAL A 109 -2.12 -1.82 30.40
CA VAL A 109 -0.76 -1.27 30.38
C VAL A 109 0.01 -1.89 31.54
N PRO A 110 1.04 -2.72 31.29
CA PRO A 110 1.81 -3.32 32.37
C PRO A 110 2.56 -2.24 33.19
N PRO A 111 2.85 -2.50 34.47
CA PRO A 111 3.62 -1.56 35.28
C PRO A 111 5.05 -1.35 34.75
N ASN A 112 5.54 -0.11 34.85
CA ASN A 112 6.92 0.24 34.51
C ASN A 112 7.94 -0.64 35.25
N VAL A 113 9.01 -0.99 34.56
CA VAL A 113 10.11 -1.81 35.10
C VAL A 113 11.04 -0.94 35.94
N PRO A 114 11.26 -1.26 37.24
CA PRO A 114 12.19 -0.51 38.07
C PRO A 114 13.61 -0.51 37.49
N GLY A 115 14.20 0.67 37.32
CA GLY A 115 15.56 0.83 36.80
C GLY A 115 15.64 1.07 35.29
N VAL A 116 14.53 0.90 34.56
CA VAL A 116 14.37 1.41 33.19
C VAL A 116 13.88 2.86 33.27
N PRO A 117 14.52 3.83 32.59
CA PRO A 117 14.10 5.22 32.61
C PRO A 117 12.77 5.42 31.86
N ASP A 118 11.93 6.31 32.38
CA ASP A 118 10.70 6.75 31.71
C ASP A 118 11.03 7.73 30.58
N ILE A 119 11.40 7.19 29.42
CA ILE A 119 11.75 7.97 28.24
C ILE A 119 10.48 8.50 27.59
N ASN A 120 10.39 9.81 27.39
CA ASN A 120 9.34 10.42 26.59
C ASN A 120 9.76 10.36 25.10
N PRO A 121 8.99 9.69 24.21
CA PRO A 121 9.29 9.60 22.78
C PRO A 121 9.60 10.95 22.11
N SER A 122 8.86 12.01 22.46
CA SER A 122 9.06 13.37 21.92
C SER A 122 10.37 14.04 22.36
N GLN A 123 11.13 13.45 23.27
CA GLN A 123 12.44 13.94 23.72
C GLN A 123 13.61 13.20 23.06
N VAL A 124 13.36 12.17 22.26
CA VAL A 124 14.40 11.41 21.58
C VAL A 124 15.07 12.26 20.50
N ALA A 125 16.40 12.20 20.46
CA ALA A 125 17.24 12.82 19.45
C ALA A 125 18.38 11.88 19.05
N ALA A 126 18.77 11.92 17.78
CA ALA A 126 19.87 11.12 17.26
C ALA A 126 21.02 12.00 16.76
N TYR A 127 22.24 11.49 16.95
CA TYR A 127 23.48 12.15 16.57
C TYR A 127 24.41 11.19 15.85
N THR A 128 25.17 11.75 14.93
CA THR A 128 26.32 11.11 14.30
C THR A 128 27.61 11.78 14.78
N TRP A 129 28.69 11.02 14.86
CA TRP A 129 30.01 11.59 15.17
C TRP A 129 30.75 11.93 13.88
N THR A 130 31.03 13.22 13.71
CA THR A 130 31.94 13.73 12.70
C THR A 130 33.36 13.81 13.26
N SER A 131 34.38 13.93 12.42
CA SER A 131 35.77 14.11 12.88
C SER A 131 35.98 15.31 13.82
N THR A 132 35.02 16.24 13.87
CA THR A 132 35.08 17.47 14.65
C THR A 132 34.06 17.56 15.79
N GLY A 133 33.11 16.60 15.91
CA GLY A 133 32.10 16.63 16.96
C GLY A 133 30.75 16.01 16.59
N TRP A 134 29.80 16.16 17.51
CA TRP A 134 28.41 15.73 17.36
C TRP A 134 27.67 16.54 16.28
N GLN A 135 26.98 15.83 15.39
CA GLN A 135 26.04 16.41 14.44
C GLN A 135 24.69 15.70 14.61
N GLN A 136 23.62 16.46 14.81
CA GLN A 136 22.28 15.87 14.91
C GLN A 136 21.83 15.35 13.54
N VAL A 137 21.14 14.22 13.54
CA VAL A 137 20.55 13.59 12.35
C VAL A 137 19.06 13.32 12.56
N PRO A 138 18.25 13.21 11.49
CA PRO A 138 16.84 12.87 11.63
C PRO A 138 16.64 11.53 12.36
N VAL A 139 15.70 11.52 13.28
CA VAL A 139 15.19 10.33 13.98
C VAL A 139 13.70 10.51 14.19
N GLN A 140 12.98 9.40 14.16
CA GLN A 140 11.54 9.36 14.39
C GLN A 140 11.23 8.19 15.31
N VAL A 141 10.36 8.44 16.28
CA VAL A 141 9.73 7.39 17.09
C VAL A 141 8.28 7.30 16.65
N ASP A 142 7.87 6.12 16.22
CA ASP A 142 6.50 5.81 15.87
C ASP A 142 5.95 4.92 16.98
N GLU A 143 5.12 5.51 17.83
CA GLU A 143 4.45 4.82 18.93
C GLU A 143 3.43 3.80 18.39
N MET A 144 3.33 2.63 19.01
CA MET A 144 2.51 1.51 18.54
C MET A 144 1.76 0.83 19.68
N TYR A 145 0.54 0.37 19.42
CA TYR A 145 -0.21 -0.44 20.38
C TYR A 145 -1.27 -1.31 19.66
N PRO A 146 -1.76 -2.38 20.30
CA PRO A 146 -2.76 -3.26 19.70
C PRO A 146 -4.14 -2.58 19.58
N ASN A 147 -4.63 -2.49 18.35
CA ASN A 147 -6.03 -2.27 18.00
C ASN A 147 -6.78 -3.60 17.86
N PHE A 148 -8.11 -3.53 17.86
CA PHE A 148 -9.02 -4.67 17.71
C PHE A 148 -10.06 -4.36 16.64
N LEU A 149 -9.75 -4.74 15.40
CA LEU A 149 -10.51 -4.45 14.20
C LEU A 149 -11.77 -5.31 14.14
N ALA A 150 -12.92 -4.66 14.26
CA ALA A 150 -14.24 -5.24 14.07
C ALA A 150 -14.96 -4.43 12.99
N ASN A 151 -15.46 -5.10 11.95
CA ASN A 151 -16.21 -4.44 10.89
C ASN A 151 -17.50 -5.20 10.57
N GLY A 152 -18.39 -5.25 11.57
CA GLY A 152 -19.70 -5.89 11.49
C GLY A 152 -20.71 -5.20 10.57
N ARG A 153 -20.28 -4.24 9.74
CA ARG A 153 -21.12 -3.67 8.69
C ARG A 153 -20.99 -4.38 7.36
N SER A 154 -19.90 -5.10 7.15
CA SER A 154 -19.76 -5.96 5.99
C SER A 154 -20.51 -7.25 6.22
N SER A 155 -21.27 -7.72 5.23
CA SER A 155 -21.83 -9.10 5.25
C SER A 155 -20.73 -10.18 5.33
N PHE A 156 -19.48 -9.84 5.01
CA PHE A 156 -18.33 -10.73 5.16
C PHE A 156 -17.69 -10.67 6.56
N GLY A 157 -18.21 -9.81 7.46
CA GLY A 157 -17.77 -9.74 8.84
C GLY A 157 -17.86 -11.08 9.58
N ILE A 158 -18.71 -12.01 9.14
CA ILE A 158 -18.79 -13.38 9.67
C ILE A 158 -17.47 -14.16 9.62
N TYR A 159 -16.61 -13.88 8.65
CA TYR A 159 -15.32 -14.57 8.50
C TYR A 159 -14.22 -14.01 9.40
N SER A 160 -14.32 -12.73 9.78
CA SER A 160 -13.25 -12.03 10.50
C SER A 160 -13.60 -11.73 11.95
N GLY A 161 -14.88 -11.49 12.27
CA GLY A 161 -15.30 -11.07 13.61
C GLY A 161 -14.50 -9.87 14.11
N THR A 162 -13.80 -10.05 15.23
CA THR A 162 -12.86 -9.07 15.78
C THR A 162 -11.45 -9.63 15.76
N ASP A 163 -10.55 -8.94 15.07
CA ASP A 163 -9.14 -9.32 14.94
C ASP A 163 -8.22 -8.35 15.67
N THR A 164 -7.09 -8.83 16.17
CA THR A 164 -6.05 -7.96 16.75
C THR A 164 -5.14 -7.44 15.64
N GLU A 165 -4.85 -6.14 15.64
CA GLU A 165 -3.92 -5.48 14.72
C GLU A 165 -2.93 -4.65 15.54
N LEU A 166 -1.63 -4.93 15.44
CA LEU A 166 -0.62 -4.03 15.99
C LEU A 166 -0.42 -2.85 15.03
N THR A 167 -0.84 -1.66 15.44
CA THR A 167 -0.84 -0.45 14.59
C THR A 167 -0.27 0.73 15.37
N TYR A 168 -0.29 1.91 14.75
CA TYR A 168 0.37 3.11 15.25
C TYR A 168 -0.58 3.97 16.09
N ALA A 169 0.00 4.63 17.10
CA ALA A 169 -0.63 5.80 17.68
C ALA A 169 -0.66 6.93 16.64
N TRP A 170 -1.86 7.28 16.21
CA TRP A 170 -2.08 8.25 15.13
C TRP A 170 -2.22 9.69 15.65
N ALA A 171 -2.26 9.90 16.96
CA ALA A 171 -2.16 11.23 17.56
C ALA A 171 -0.79 11.82 17.23
N HIS A 172 -0.78 13.06 16.73
CA HIS A 172 0.45 13.76 16.41
C HIS A 172 1.14 14.30 17.66
N ASP A 173 2.45 14.51 17.54
CA ASP A 173 3.25 15.14 18.58
C ASP A 173 3.96 16.43 18.10
N ALA A 174 5.04 16.83 18.77
CA ALA A 174 5.80 18.02 18.41
C ALA A 174 6.66 17.86 17.13
N HIS A 175 6.96 16.63 16.73
CA HIS A 175 7.89 16.28 15.65
C HIS A 175 7.21 15.76 14.40
N ASP A 176 5.94 15.37 14.47
CA ASP A 176 5.17 14.90 13.32
C ASP A 176 3.84 15.63 13.12
N VAL A 177 3.13 15.20 12.08
CA VAL A 177 1.73 15.51 11.85
C VAL A 177 1.00 14.22 11.51
N GLY A 178 -0.27 14.11 11.88
CA GLY A 178 -1.04 12.90 11.64
C GLY A 178 -2.45 12.98 12.24
N ALA A 179 -3.26 11.97 11.93
CA ALA A 179 -4.56 11.77 12.55
C ALA A 179 -5.05 10.33 12.40
N GLU A 180 -5.73 9.83 13.43
CA GLU A 180 -6.65 8.69 13.33
C GLU A 180 -7.82 9.12 12.44
N SER A 181 -8.02 8.42 11.32
CA SER A 181 -8.95 8.82 10.27
C SER A 181 -10.30 8.11 10.38
N TRP A 182 -10.33 6.86 10.85
CA TRP A 182 -11.56 6.06 10.82
C TRP A 182 -12.67 6.58 11.76
N LYS A 183 -12.32 7.37 12.79
CA LYS A 183 -13.27 8.02 13.72
C LYS A 183 -13.79 9.37 13.22
N ARG A 184 -13.34 9.85 12.06
CA ARG A 184 -13.76 11.15 11.50
C ARG A 184 -15.13 11.08 10.82
N LEU A 185 -16.14 10.60 11.56
CA LEU A 185 -17.46 10.17 11.08
C LEU A 185 -18.56 11.25 11.14
N PHE A 186 -18.20 12.54 11.13
CA PHE A 186 -19.16 13.64 11.34
C PHE A 186 -19.00 14.75 10.31
N PRO A 187 -20.05 15.57 10.03
CA PRO A 187 -21.44 15.50 10.55
C PRO A 187 -22.37 14.58 9.74
N SER A 188 -23.26 13.81 10.37
CA SER A 188 -24.16 12.88 9.66
C SER A 188 -25.61 13.41 9.48
N PRO A 189 -26.30 13.08 8.37
CA PRO A 189 -27.70 13.46 8.08
C PRO A 189 -28.75 12.89 9.02
N LEU A 190 -28.44 11.82 9.77
CA LEU A 190 -29.38 11.26 10.74
C LEU A 190 -29.40 12.05 12.06
N VAL A 191 -28.39 12.86 12.32
CA VAL A 191 -28.20 13.59 13.58
C VAL A 191 -28.16 15.11 13.39
N ASP A 192 -27.67 15.59 12.25
CA ASP A 192 -27.43 17.01 11.97
C ASP A 192 -28.16 17.47 10.70
N PRO A 193 -28.61 18.74 10.65
CA PRO A 193 -29.07 19.35 9.41
C PRO A 193 -27.92 19.50 8.40
N ALA A 194 -28.27 19.57 7.11
CA ALA A 194 -27.32 19.74 6.03
C ALA A 194 -26.38 20.96 6.24
N PRO A 195 -25.07 20.84 5.94
CA PRO A 195 -24.12 21.93 6.12
C PRO A 195 -24.43 23.11 5.18
N ALA A 196 -24.67 24.28 5.76
CA ALA A 196 -25.11 25.49 5.04
C ALA A 196 -24.09 26.06 4.04
N ASN A 197 -22.81 25.68 4.16
CA ASN A 197 -21.72 26.16 3.31
C ASN A 197 -21.24 25.12 2.29
N GLY A 198 -21.93 23.97 2.15
CA GLY A 198 -21.48 22.89 1.27
C GLY A 198 -20.17 22.23 1.72
N ALA A 199 -19.76 22.40 2.98
CA ALA A 199 -18.57 21.76 3.54
C ALA A 199 -18.93 20.40 4.15
N CYS A 200 -19.13 19.41 3.29
CA CYS A 200 -19.28 18.00 3.66
C CYS A 200 -17.91 17.37 3.96
N LEU A 201 -17.30 17.78 5.08
CA LEU A 201 -15.96 17.34 5.47
C LEU A 201 -16.01 16.38 6.65
N SER A 202 -15.26 15.29 6.55
CA SER A 202 -14.98 14.34 7.62
C SER A 202 -14.22 15.01 8.76
N ARG A 203 -14.68 14.80 9.99
CA ARG A 203 -14.08 15.33 11.21
C ARG A 203 -14.46 14.47 12.42
N PHE A 204 -13.70 14.64 13.50
CA PHE A 204 -14.12 14.18 14.82
C PHE A 204 -15.42 14.86 15.27
N ALA A 205 -16.09 14.25 16.24
CA ALA A 205 -17.19 14.88 16.95
C ALA A 205 -16.68 16.11 17.73
N ARG A 206 -17.54 17.11 17.89
CA ARG A 206 -17.25 18.34 18.64
C ARG A 206 -17.59 18.21 20.11
N SER A 207 -18.39 17.23 20.48
CA SER A 207 -18.83 17.02 21.87
C SER A 207 -19.38 15.61 22.08
N ILE A 208 -19.37 15.17 23.34
CA ILE A 208 -20.03 13.93 23.78
C ILE A 208 -21.52 13.89 23.38
N LYS A 209 -22.20 15.05 23.37
CA LYS A 209 -23.60 15.12 22.96
C LYS A 209 -23.80 14.69 21.51
N GLU A 210 -22.88 15.07 20.63
CA GLU A 210 -22.91 14.70 19.21
C GLU A 210 -22.67 13.20 19.03
N VAL A 211 -21.73 12.64 19.78
CA VAL A 211 -21.45 11.20 19.78
C VAL A 211 -22.65 10.41 20.31
N ASN A 212 -23.24 10.83 21.44
CA ASN A 212 -24.43 10.17 21.99
C ASN A 212 -25.62 10.23 21.02
N ALA A 213 -25.82 11.35 20.31
CA ALA A 213 -26.84 11.43 19.28
C ALA A 213 -26.60 10.46 18.12
N ALA A 214 -25.33 10.25 17.73
CA ALA A 214 -24.97 9.25 16.72
C ALA A 214 -25.17 7.81 17.21
N ILE A 215 -24.87 7.53 18.48
CA ILE A 215 -25.18 6.23 19.12
C ILE A 215 -26.68 5.99 19.14
N ASP A 216 -27.47 6.97 19.59
CA ASP A 216 -28.94 6.89 19.63
C ASP A 216 -29.55 6.68 18.23
N ALA A 217 -28.88 7.20 17.18
CA ALA A 217 -29.24 7.01 15.78
C ALA A 217 -28.72 5.69 15.16
N GLY A 218 -27.98 4.87 15.91
CA GLY A 218 -27.40 3.61 15.42
C GLY A 218 -26.22 3.78 14.46
N LEU A 219 -25.61 4.97 14.39
CA LEU A 219 -24.46 5.25 13.53
C LEU A 219 -23.13 4.82 14.13
N ILE A 220 -23.05 4.68 15.45
CA ILE A 220 -21.85 4.29 16.17
C ILE A 220 -22.25 3.27 17.22
N THR A 221 -21.49 2.19 17.29
CA THR A 221 -21.54 1.23 18.38
C THR A 221 -20.17 1.23 19.03
N LEU A 222 -20.11 1.59 20.31
CA LEU A 222 -18.84 1.61 21.05
C LEU A 222 -18.33 0.18 21.25
N GLY A 223 -17.05 -0.03 20.96
CA GLY A 223 -16.33 -1.26 21.34
C GLY A 223 -16.27 -1.43 22.86
N ALA A 224 -15.88 -2.65 23.30
CA ALA A 224 -15.84 -3.00 24.73
C ALA A 224 -14.99 -2.06 25.61
N GLY A 225 -13.92 -1.48 25.05
CA GLY A 225 -13.03 -0.52 25.72
C GLY A 225 -13.28 0.95 25.39
N GLU A 226 -14.27 1.27 24.55
CA GLU A 226 -14.48 2.63 24.06
C GLU A 226 -15.52 3.41 24.86
N THR A 227 -15.30 4.72 24.90
CA THR A 227 -16.21 5.72 25.44
C THR A 227 -16.55 6.76 24.38
N ALA A 228 -17.61 7.53 24.61
CA ALA A 228 -17.95 8.64 23.73
C ALA A 228 -16.84 9.71 23.62
N ALA A 229 -15.92 9.79 24.59
CA ALA A 229 -14.80 10.74 24.55
C ALA A 229 -13.77 10.37 23.48
N ASP A 230 -13.65 9.09 23.15
CA ASP A 230 -12.64 8.58 22.22
C ASP A 230 -12.92 8.97 20.76
N TYR A 231 -14.11 9.51 20.47
CA TYR A 231 -14.54 10.03 19.16
C TYR A 231 -14.28 11.53 18.98
N LEU A 232 -13.65 12.18 19.97
CA LEU A 232 -13.33 13.62 19.94
C LEU A 232 -11.93 13.92 19.38
N SER A 233 -11.05 12.92 19.35
CA SER A 233 -9.66 13.06 18.91
C SER A 233 -9.07 11.73 18.49
N SER A 234 -7.87 11.77 17.93
CA SER A 234 -7.07 10.56 17.71
C SER A 234 -6.67 9.92 19.03
N ALA A 235 -6.65 8.59 19.05
CA ALA A 235 -6.07 7.82 20.14
C ALA A 235 -4.55 8.04 20.22
N SER A 236 -4.06 8.09 21.44
CA SER A 236 -2.63 8.10 21.78
C SER A 236 -2.25 6.74 22.33
N ASP A 237 -0.95 6.47 22.39
CA ASP A 237 -0.45 5.26 23.03
C ASP A 237 -0.92 5.16 24.49
N PRO A 238 -1.56 4.05 24.90
CA PRO A 238 -1.89 3.81 26.29
C PRO A 238 -0.66 3.76 27.20
N GLN A 239 0.47 3.27 26.69
CA GLN A 239 1.76 3.35 27.35
C GLN A 239 2.40 4.70 27.01
N LYS A 240 2.56 5.54 28.03
CA LYS A 240 3.02 6.93 27.84
C LYS A 240 4.52 7.04 27.52
N TRP A 241 5.28 6.02 27.85
CA TRP A 241 6.74 6.03 27.78
C TRP A 241 7.20 5.18 26.61
N PHE A 242 8.39 5.46 26.10
CA PHE A 242 9.00 4.61 25.08
C PHE A 242 9.00 3.16 25.55
N ASP A 243 8.46 2.25 24.74
CA ASP A 243 8.17 0.89 25.16
C ASP A 243 8.64 -0.16 24.16
N THR A 244 8.18 -1.41 24.28
CA THR A 244 8.78 -2.53 23.57
C THR A 244 8.33 -2.69 22.12
N ASP A 245 7.15 -2.18 21.75
CA ASP A 245 6.57 -2.24 20.41
C ASP A 245 6.74 -0.94 19.61
N ASP A 246 7.06 0.18 20.27
CA ASP A 246 7.53 1.39 19.60
C ASP A 246 8.60 1.14 18.53
N GLN A 247 8.56 1.89 17.43
CA GLN A 247 9.57 1.83 16.38
C GLN A 247 10.42 3.10 16.32
N LEU A 248 11.73 2.97 16.45
CA LEU A 248 12.70 4.04 16.22
C LEU A 248 13.33 3.90 14.83
N SER A 249 13.26 4.96 14.02
CA SER A 249 13.78 4.94 12.65
C SER A 249 14.76 6.08 12.33
N PHE A 250 15.73 5.79 11.46
CA PHE A 250 16.67 6.75 10.82
C PHE A 250 17.16 6.19 9.47
N MET A 251 17.80 7.01 8.63
CA MET A 251 18.37 6.52 7.36
C MET A 251 19.81 6.03 7.58
N ALA A 252 20.20 4.91 6.96
CA ALA A 252 21.56 4.38 7.07
C ALA A 252 22.66 5.37 6.62
N SER A 253 22.33 6.29 5.71
CA SER A 253 23.21 7.39 5.29
C SER A 253 23.61 8.35 6.41
N ASP A 254 22.85 8.38 7.50
CA ASP A 254 23.05 9.31 8.61
C ASP A 254 24.03 8.75 9.65
N ALA A 255 24.29 7.44 9.59
CA ALA A 255 25.24 6.77 10.45
C ALA A 255 26.69 7.13 10.10
N GLY A 256 27.49 7.45 11.11
CA GLY A 256 28.84 7.99 10.96
C GLY A 256 29.94 7.10 11.54
N GLY A 257 31.07 7.73 11.84
CA GLY A 257 32.18 7.08 12.53
C GLY A 257 31.88 6.85 14.01
N GLN A 258 32.72 6.06 14.67
CA GLN A 258 32.64 5.87 16.11
C GLN A 258 33.12 7.15 16.83
N ALA A 259 32.35 7.62 17.81
CA ALA A 259 32.79 8.64 18.76
C ALA A 259 33.98 8.13 19.61
N PRO A 260 34.92 9.00 19.99
CA PRO A 260 35.99 8.64 20.92
C PRO A 260 35.44 8.10 22.24
N ILE A 261 36.15 7.13 22.82
CA ILE A 261 35.86 6.66 24.18
C ILE A 261 36.03 7.83 25.16
N GLY A 262 35.09 8.00 26.08
CA GLY A 262 35.05 9.09 27.05
C GLY A 262 34.42 10.37 26.53
N GLN A 263 33.94 10.41 25.29
CA GLN A 263 33.41 11.62 24.68
C GLN A 263 32.16 12.10 25.43
N ALA A 264 32.17 13.36 25.88
CA ALA A 264 31.00 13.95 26.54
C ALA A 264 29.79 14.00 25.60
N PRO A 265 28.55 13.83 26.13
CA PRO A 265 27.34 13.88 25.30
C PRO A 265 27.11 15.31 24.78
N PRO A 266 26.22 15.50 23.79
CA PRO A 266 25.73 16.83 23.45
C PRO A 266 25.22 17.58 24.68
N SER A 267 25.42 18.91 24.72
CA SER A 267 25.05 19.72 25.88
C SER A 267 23.57 19.60 26.21
N GLY A 268 23.24 19.15 27.43
CA GLY A 268 21.85 18.98 27.89
C GLY A 268 21.20 17.65 27.50
N ALA A 269 21.92 16.79 26.79
CA ALA A 269 21.46 15.44 26.42
C ALA A 269 21.80 14.41 27.51
N THR A 270 20.90 13.44 27.72
CA THR A 270 21.01 12.38 28.73
C THR A 270 20.61 11.02 28.16
N ASN A 271 20.68 9.96 28.99
CA ASN A 271 20.20 8.61 28.69
C ASN A 271 20.82 7.97 27.44
N ALA A 272 22.11 8.13 27.19
CA ALA A 272 22.75 7.71 25.93
C ALA A 272 22.52 6.22 25.55
N GLN A 273 22.25 5.97 24.27
CA GLN A 273 22.36 4.65 23.62
C GLN A 273 23.30 4.75 22.42
N THR A 274 24.09 3.73 22.19
CA THR A 274 24.89 3.58 20.96
C THR A 274 24.24 2.53 20.07
N VAL A 275 23.85 2.93 18.87
CA VAL A 275 23.37 2.05 17.81
C VAL A 275 24.53 1.75 16.86
N THR A 276 24.97 0.51 16.85
CA THR A 276 25.97 0.00 15.91
C THR A 276 25.26 -0.59 14.71
N VAL A 277 25.52 -0.07 13.51
CA VAL A 277 24.95 -0.52 12.24
C VAL A 277 26.03 -1.27 11.46
N VAL A 278 25.81 -2.55 11.22
CA VAL A 278 26.74 -3.45 10.53
C VAL A 278 26.13 -3.88 9.21
N ASP A 279 26.88 -3.70 8.12
CA ASP A 279 26.53 -4.27 6.82
C ASP A 279 27.02 -5.74 6.75
N PRO A 280 26.12 -6.73 6.66
CA PRO A 280 26.54 -8.13 6.62
C PRO A 280 27.29 -8.48 5.33
N VAL A 281 27.16 -7.70 4.26
CA VAL A 281 27.82 -7.95 2.97
C VAL A 281 29.20 -7.33 2.95
N THR A 282 29.32 -6.04 3.27
CA THR A 282 30.59 -5.30 3.18
C THR A 282 31.40 -5.33 4.48
N GLN A 283 30.81 -5.79 5.59
CA GLN A 283 31.38 -5.77 6.93
C GLN A 283 31.71 -4.35 7.44
N VAL A 284 31.21 -3.32 6.77
CA VAL A 284 31.36 -1.92 7.21
C VAL A 284 30.49 -1.70 8.45
N THR A 285 31.09 -1.05 9.45
CA THR A 285 30.39 -0.64 10.68
C THR A 285 30.24 0.89 10.72
N ARG A 286 29.05 1.35 11.08
CA ARG A 286 28.69 2.75 11.31
C ARG A 286 27.94 2.90 12.63
N TYR A 287 27.84 4.14 13.11
CA TYR A 287 27.26 4.43 14.42
C TYR A 287 26.25 5.56 14.36
N VAL A 288 25.17 5.40 15.11
CA VAL A 288 24.24 6.46 15.50
C VAL A 288 24.14 6.46 17.03
N TYR A 289 24.02 7.64 17.62
CA TYR A 289 23.97 7.82 19.05
C TYR A 289 22.64 8.45 19.42
N LEU A 290 21.85 7.76 20.24
CA LEU A 290 20.55 8.23 20.69
C LEU A 290 20.69 8.86 22.07
N PHE A 291 19.99 9.95 22.29
CA PHE A 291 19.88 10.62 23.58
C PHE A 291 18.45 11.11 23.79
N THR A 292 18.12 11.44 25.04
CA THR A 292 16.99 12.32 25.34
C THR A 292 17.48 13.74 25.59
N GLN A 293 16.76 14.75 25.09
CA GLN A 293 17.06 16.14 25.37
C GLN A 293 15.80 17.02 25.40
N PRO A 294 15.85 18.20 26.07
CA PRO A 294 14.73 19.14 26.03
C PRO A 294 14.36 19.54 24.61
N GLY A 295 13.09 19.37 24.25
CA GLY A 295 12.58 19.64 22.91
C GLY A 295 12.87 18.54 21.87
N GLY A 296 13.59 17.48 22.22
CA GLY A 296 13.83 16.33 21.35
C GLY A 296 14.64 16.61 20.09
N SER A 297 14.31 15.89 19.02
CA SER A 297 14.92 16.07 17.70
C SER A 297 14.75 17.51 17.20
N ALA A 298 15.74 18.07 16.51
CA ALA A 298 15.57 19.33 15.78
C ALA A 298 14.83 19.14 14.45
N PHE A 299 14.62 17.88 14.04
CA PHE A 299 13.94 17.52 12.82
C PHE A 299 12.48 17.22 13.10
N THR A 300 11.61 17.77 12.26
CA THR A 300 10.15 17.59 12.32
C THR A 300 9.62 17.17 10.95
N ALA A 301 8.33 16.89 10.84
CA ALA A 301 7.61 16.70 9.56
C ALA A 301 7.90 17.78 8.50
N ARG A 302 8.27 19.00 8.93
CA ARG A 302 8.56 20.13 8.04
C ARG A 302 10.01 20.18 7.58
N THR A 303 10.93 19.59 8.33
CA THR A 303 12.38 19.73 8.11
C THR A 303 13.08 18.41 7.82
N GLY A 304 12.36 17.28 7.90
CA GLY A 304 12.86 15.96 7.55
C GLY A 304 12.78 15.62 6.07
N TYR A 305 12.91 14.33 5.76
CA TYR A 305 13.01 13.81 4.39
C TYR A 305 11.67 13.67 3.67
N VAL A 306 10.59 13.43 4.40
CA VAL A 306 9.33 13.00 3.81
C VAL A 306 8.22 13.96 4.18
N HIS A 307 7.47 14.40 3.18
CA HIS A 307 6.31 15.25 3.36
C HIS A 307 5.09 14.57 2.75
N MET A 308 4.23 13.99 3.59
CA MET A 308 2.93 13.49 3.18
C MET A 308 1.85 14.50 3.54
N THR A 309 1.13 14.99 2.55
CA THR A 309 0.10 16.04 2.71
C THR A 309 -1.24 15.57 2.14
N PRO A 310 -2.34 15.63 2.91
CA PRO A 310 -3.67 15.44 2.36
C PRO A 310 -3.93 16.45 1.23
N ASN A 311 -4.43 15.99 0.09
CA ASN A 311 -4.76 16.89 -1.01
C ASN A 311 -5.95 17.79 -0.65
N VAL A 312 -6.13 18.91 -1.37
CA VAL A 312 -7.32 19.74 -1.23
C VAL A 312 -8.56 18.90 -1.50
N GLY A 313 -9.47 18.83 -0.53
CA GLY A 313 -10.67 18.02 -0.62
C GLY A 313 -10.53 16.56 -0.20
N SER A 314 -9.36 16.14 0.31
CA SER A 314 -9.12 14.77 0.82
C SER A 314 -10.09 14.38 1.93
N GLY A 315 -10.42 15.32 2.81
CA GLY A 315 -11.43 15.10 3.86
C GLY A 315 -12.89 15.22 3.38
N LYS A 316 -13.17 15.45 2.10
CA LYS A 316 -14.57 15.50 1.64
C LYS A 316 -15.19 14.11 1.65
N TRP A 317 -16.41 14.02 2.16
CA TRP A 317 -17.28 12.89 1.91
C TRP A 317 -17.67 12.85 0.43
N ILE A 318 -17.47 11.70 -0.18
CA ILE A 318 -17.85 11.37 -1.56
C ILE A 318 -18.73 10.13 -1.53
N ASP A 319 -19.53 9.94 -2.57
CA ASP A 319 -20.24 8.70 -2.84
C ASP A 319 -20.20 8.38 -4.34
N ARG A 320 -20.85 7.29 -4.77
CA ARG A 320 -20.89 6.87 -6.18
C ARG A 320 -21.37 7.99 -7.14
N TYR A 321 -22.20 8.91 -6.66
CA TYR A 321 -22.76 10.01 -7.46
C TYR A 321 -21.88 11.26 -7.50
N SER A 322 -20.77 11.26 -6.76
CA SER A 322 -19.70 12.25 -6.91
C SER A 322 -18.96 12.16 -8.24
N PHE A 323 -19.25 11.13 -9.05
CA PHE A 323 -18.65 10.89 -10.36
C PHE A 323 -19.72 10.77 -11.44
N ALA A 324 -19.34 11.13 -12.68
CA ALA A 324 -20.21 10.92 -13.82
C ALA A 324 -20.34 9.42 -14.11
N LYS A 325 -21.45 8.99 -14.69
CA LYS A 325 -21.65 7.58 -15.03
C LYS A 325 -20.54 7.08 -15.96
N GLY A 326 -19.80 6.04 -15.53
CA GLY A 326 -18.70 5.45 -16.31
C GLY A 326 -17.41 6.28 -16.35
N ALA A 327 -17.26 7.26 -15.45
CA ALA A 327 -16.08 8.11 -15.37
C ALA A 327 -14.80 7.28 -15.11
N PRO A 328 -13.71 7.51 -15.86
CA PRO A 328 -12.46 6.76 -15.73
C PRO A 328 -11.71 7.03 -14.42
N ASP A 329 -12.03 8.12 -13.74
CA ASP A 329 -11.46 8.53 -12.45
C ASP A 329 -12.39 8.27 -11.26
N ALA A 330 -13.51 7.59 -11.49
CA ALA A 330 -14.45 7.25 -10.43
C ALA A 330 -13.78 6.35 -9.39
N ILE A 331 -13.85 6.73 -8.12
CA ILE A 331 -13.42 5.90 -7.00
C ILE A 331 -14.65 5.63 -6.14
N GLY A 332 -14.94 4.35 -5.90
CA GLY A 332 -16.09 3.93 -5.11
C GLY A 332 -17.39 3.76 -5.90
N LEU A 333 -17.38 2.83 -6.86
CA LEU A 333 -18.59 2.39 -7.58
C LEU A 333 -19.21 1.10 -7.00
N SER A 334 -18.67 0.61 -5.87
CA SER A 334 -18.96 -0.72 -5.30
C SER A 334 -20.36 -0.89 -4.69
N ASN A 335 -20.64 -2.12 -4.27
CA ASN A 335 -21.81 -2.55 -3.52
C ASN A 335 -21.90 -1.85 -2.15
N GLY A 336 -23.08 -1.34 -1.80
CA GLY A 336 -23.27 -0.60 -0.55
C GLY A 336 -23.13 -1.42 0.75
N GLY A 337 -23.06 -2.76 0.69
CA GLY A 337 -23.12 -3.67 1.84
C GLY A 337 -21.81 -4.35 2.28
N TYR A 338 -20.67 -4.03 1.65
CA TYR A 338 -19.40 -4.73 1.86
C TYR A 338 -18.42 -3.97 2.77
N GLY A 339 -18.75 -2.74 3.16
CA GLY A 339 -17.75 -1.81 3.67
C GLY A 339 -18.19 -0.90 4.81
N PRO A 340 -17.31 0.05 5.19
CA PRO A 340 -17.51 1.00 6.28
C PRO A 340 -18.44 2.17 5.92
N ASN A 341 -19.02 2.11 4.72
CA ASN A 341 -20.02 3.00 4.16
C ASN A 341 -21.01 3.49 5.22
N LEU A 342 -21.21 4.80 5.26
CA LEU A 342 -21.98 5.46 6.29
C LEU A 342 -23.04 6.40 5.70
N PRO A 343 -24.21 6.51 6.35
CA PRO A 343 -25.12 7.61 6.10
C PRO A 343 -24.45 8.94 6.42
N GLU A 344 -24.17 9.73 5.39
CA GLU A 344 -23.36 10.94 5.50
C GLU A 344 -23.80 12.05 4.54
N TRP A 345 -23.44 13.30 4.83
CA TRP A 345 -23.69 14.42 3.92
C TRP A 345 -22.61 14.42 2.84
N VAL A 346 -23.01 14.40 1.56
CA VAL A 346 -22.12 14.55 0.39
C VAL A 346 -22.43 15.86 -0.31
N CYS A 347 -21.39 16.61 -0.69
CA CYS A 347 -21.52 17.94 -1.29
C CYS A 347 -20.87 18.03 -2.67
N ASP A 348 -20.39 16.93 -3.25
CA ASP A 348 -19.89 16.92 -4.62
C ASP A 348 -20.78 15.96 -5.42
N THR A 349 -21.59 16.47 -6.34
CA THR A 349 -22.43 15.67 -7.25
C THR A 349 -22.07 15.97 -8.69
N ALA A 350 -21.66 14.95 -9.43
CA ALA A 350 -21.21 15.13 -10.81
C ALA A 350 -22.36 15.33 -11.80
N PRO A 351 -22.15 16.09 -12.89
CA PRO A 351 -23.06 16.10 -14.03
C PRO A 351 -23.18 14.71 -14.65
N GLY A 352 -24.42 14.29 -14.94
CA GLY A 352 -24.67 12.98 -15.57
C GLY A 352 -24.37 11.78 -14.66
N ASN A 353 -24.38 11.97 -13.33
CA ASN A 353 -24.36 10.85 -12.38
C ASN A 353 -25.55 9.91 -12.65
N ASP A 354 -25.36 8.64 -12.31
CA ASP A 354 -26.34 7.57 -12.55
C ASP A 354 -27.54 7.59 -11.60
N GLY A 355 -27.45 8.34 -10.48
CA GLY A 355 -28.54 8.59 -9.54
C GLY A 355 -29.54 9.67 -9.99
N GLY A 356 -29.25 10.39 -11.07
CA GLY A 356 -30.12 11.47 -11.58
C GLY A 356 -30.16 12.71 -10.67
N TYR A 357 -29.22 12.84 -9.73
CA TYR A 357 -29.15 14.00 -8.84
C TYR A 357 -28.72 15.26 -9.60
N PRO A 358 -29.22 16.45 -9.24
CA PRO A 358 -28.75 17.70 -9.80
C PRO A 358 -27.25 17.91 -9.54
N ALA A 359 -26.49 18.22 -10.58
CA ALA A 359 -25.07 18.49 -10.45
C ALA A 359 -24.77 19.74 -9.61
N GLY A 360 -23.63 19.74 -8.93
CA GLY A 360 -23.13 20.90 -8.18
C GLY A 360 -22.78 20.54 -6.75
N ASN A 361 -22.75 21.58 -5.91
CA ASN A 361 -22.19 21.48 -4.56
C ASN A 361 -23.23 21.52 -3.43
N ALA A 362 -24.49 21.26 -3.76
CA ALA A 362 -25.55 21.21 -2.77
C ALA A 362 -25.41 19.95 -1.91
N ALA A 363 -25.50 20.11 -0.59
CA ALA A 363 -25.47 18.99 0.32
C ALA A 363 -26.64 18.03 0.05
N ARG A 364 -26.34 16.74 -0.01
CA ARG A 364 -27.30 15.65 -0.19
C ARG A 364 -26.98 14.54 0.81
N ALA A 365 -28.01 13.89 1.33
CA ALA A 365 -27.83 12.68 2.12
C ALA A 365 -27.40 11.52 1.21
N SER A 366 -26.32 10.86 1.60
CA SER A 366 -25.84 9.61 1.02
C SER A 366 -26.04 8.48 2.03
N THR A 367 -26.16 7.25 1.53
CA THR A 367 -26.20 6.03 2.35
C THR A 367 -24.90 5.24 2.28
N ASP A 368 -23.98 5.65 1.43
CA ASP A 368 -22.79 4.92 1.06
C ASP A 368 -21.56 5.83 0.89
N ALA A 369 -21.46 6.85 1.74
CA ALA A 369 -20.36 7.80 1.64
C ALA A 369 -19.09 7.30 2.34
N ASN A 370 -17.95 7.75 1.81
CA ASN A 370 -16.63 7.61 2.39
C ASN A 370 -15.81 8.90 2.21
N PRO A 371 -14.78 9.16 3.03
CA PRO A 371 -13.85 10.24 2.76
C PRO A 371 -12.99 9.91 1.53
N ARG A 372 -12.55 10.94 0.80
CA ARG A 372 -11.73 10.79 -0.41
C ARG A 372 -10.31 10.28 -0.12
N ASP A 373 -9.74 10.59 1.05
CA ASP A 373 -8.49 10.02 1.59
C ASP A 373 -7.28 10.04 0.63
N ASN A 374 -7.18 11.08 -0.21
CA ASN A 374 -6.13 11.20 -1.21
C ASN A 374 -4.96 12.08 -0.72
N PHE A 375 -3.73 11.69 -1.07
CA PHE A 375 -2.51 12.31 -0.56
C PHE A 375 -1.49 12.59 -1.68
N THR A 376 -0.60 13.54 -1.41
CA THR A 376 0.66 13.69 -2.13
C THR A 376 1.80 13.45 -1.15
N VAL A 377 2.69 12.51 -1.49
CA VAL A 377 3.94 12.25 -0.77
C VAL A 377 5.08 12.83 -1.58
N SER A 378 6.01 13.53 -0.94
CA SER A 378 7.17 14.12 -1.60
C SER A 378 8.42 13.95 -0.76
N THR A 379 9.51 13.54 -1.42
CA THR A 379 10.83 13.31 -0.83
C THR A 379 11.90 13.97 -1.71
N PRO A 380 13.16 14.06 -1.26
CA PRO A 380 14.25 14.45 -2.15
C PRO A 380 14.34 13.62 -3.44
N THR A 381 13.87 12.37 -3.42
CA THR A 381 14.14 11.38 -4.46
C THR A 381 12.92 11.06 -5.31
N TYR A 382 11.70 11.16 -4.77
CA TYR A 382 10.48 10.86 -5.51
C TYR A 382 9.24 11.60 -5.01
N GLN A 383 8.18 11.57 -5.82
CA GLN A 383 6.84 12.00 -5.45
C GLN A 383 5.84 10.90 -5.81
N ILE A 384 4.95 10.58 -4.86
CA ILE A 384 3.82 9.68 -5.05
C ILE A 384 2.51 10.46 -4.90
N ARG A 385 1.52 10.11 -5.71
CA ARG A 385 0.16 10.62 -5.62
C ARG A 385 -0.81 9.46 -5.48
N THR A 386 -1.54 9.47 -4.37
CA THR A 386 -2.65 8.57 -4.14
C THR A 386 -3.93 9.30 -4.50
N ALA A 387 -4.81 8.62 -5.23
CA ALA A 387 -6.14 9.12 -5.56
C ALA A 387 -7.18 8.71 -4.52
N GLY A 388 -6.87 7.67 -3.73
CA GLY A 388 -7.64 7.18 -2.60
C GLY A 388 -6.81 6.24 -1.72
N ARG A 389 -7.45 5.24 -1.14
CA ARG A 389 -6.89 4.25 -0.19
C ARG A 389 -6.17 3.11 -0.90
N TRP A 390 -6.71 2.64 -2.01
CA TRP A 390 -6.16 1.56 -2.83
C TRP A 390 -5.63 2.03 -4.19
N LEU A 391 -5.73 3.31 -4.53
CA LEU A 391 -5.37 3.82 -5.84
C LEU A 391 -4.15 4.75 -5.80
N VAL A 392 -3.07 4.35 -6.48
CA VAL A 392 -1.88 5.19 -6.75
C VAL A 392 -1.78 5.44 -8.25
N ASN A 393 -1.79 6.71 -8.66
CA ASN A 393 -1.81 7.08 -10.08
C ASN A 393 -0.68 8.04 -10.49
N GLY A 394 0.22 8.34 -9.56
CA GLY A 394 1.41 9.14 -9.81
C GLY A 394 2.62 8.62 -9.06
N LEU A 395 3.68 8.32 -9.80
CA LEU A 395 5.02 8.08 -9.28
C LEU A 395 6.01 8.86 -10.15
N HIS A 396 6.75 9.76 -9.55
CA HIS A 396 7.76 10.55 -10.25
C HIS A 396 9.09 10.43 -9.52
N VAL A 397 10.18 10.17 -10.24
CA VAL A 397 11.52 10.11 -9.66
C VAL A 397 12.27 11.40 -9.98
N ALA A 398 13.01 11.92 -9.02
CA ALA A 398 13.86 13.09 -9.18
C ALA A 398 15.05 12.78 -10.11
N GLY A 399 15.44 13.76 -10.91
CA GLY A 399 16.65 13.62 -11.73
C GLY A 399 17.91 13.47 -10.85
N PRO A 400 18.96 12.79 -11.35
CA PRO A 400 20.21 12.63 -10.61
C PRO A 400 20.82 13.99 -10.26
N GLY A 401 21.12 14.20 -8.97
CA GLY A 401 21.68 15.46 -8.47
C GLY A 401 20.71 16.64 -8.40
N THR A 402 19.42 16.42 -8.63
CA THR A 402 18.38 17.47 -8.58
C THR A 402 17.27 17.11 -7.60
N PRO A 403 17.54 17.07 -6.29
CA PRO A 403 16.57 16.62 -5.29
C PRO A 403 15.29 17.46 -5.33
N GLY A 404 14.14 16.81 -5.23
CA GLY A 404 12.80 17.42 -5.29
C GLY A 404 12.40 17.95 -6.67
N ARG A 405 13.21 17.76 -7.72
CA ARG A 405 12.87 18.08 -9.11
C ARG A 405 12.51 16.81 -9.87
N TYR A 406 11.22 16.47 -9.82
CA TYR A 406 10.71 15.22 -10.35
C TYR A 406 10.55 15.22 -11.88
N GLY A 407 10.78 14.06 -12.49
CA GLY A 407 10.55 13.80 -13.91
C GLY A 407 9.10 13.52 -14.27
N SER A 408 8.89 12.88 -15.41
CA SER A 408 7.58 12.40 -15.86
C SER A 408 6.98 11.40 -14.88
N ASN A 409 5.65 11.27 -14.89
CA ASN A 409 4.98 10.17 -14.20
C ASN A 409 5.43 8.85 -14.84
N VAL A 410 5.92 7.92 -14.03
CA VAL A 410 6.48 6.63 -14.46
C VAL A 410 5.38 5.59 -14.60
N ILE A 411 4.41 5.61 -13.70
CA ILE A 411 3.32 4.62 -13.66
C ILE A 411 2.07 5.17 -14.34
N ALA A 412 1.35 4.29 -15.02
CA ALA A 412 -0.04 4.49 -15.31
C ALA A 412 -0.81 4.42 -13.98
N ARG A 413 -0.61 3.34 -13.22
CA ARG A 413 -1.33 3.06 -11.97
C ARG A 413 -0.65 1.93 -11.16
N TRP A 414 -0.87 1.93 -9.84
CA TRP A 414 -0.77 0.73 -9.01
C TRP A 414 -2.15 0.14 -8.77
N LYS A 415 -2.29 -1.16 -8.89
CA LYS A 415 -3.57 -1.84 -8.78
C LYS A 415 -3.47 -2.97 -7.76
N GLY A 416 -4.61 -3.24 -7.14
CA GLY A 416 -4.84 -4.40 -6.31
C GLY A 416 -6.06 -5.11 -6.87
N ARG A 417 -5.95 -6.43 -7.09
CA ARG A 417 -6.99 -7.18 -7.80
C ARG A 417 -7.29 -8.50 -7.13
N ALA A 418 -8.52 -8.98 -7.28
CA ALA A 418 -8.86 -10.35 -6.98
C ALA A 418 -9.32 -11.09 -8.25
N PHE A 419 -8.93 -12.36 -8.31
CA PHE A 419 -9.37 -13.39 -9.25
C PHE A 419 -8.85 -13.21 -10.68
N GLN A 420 -9.20 -12.12 -11.36
CA GLN A 420 -8.92 -11.95 -12.80
C GLN A 420 -8.06 -10.71 -13.08
N GLN A 421 -7.26 -10.76 -14.14
CA GLN A 421 -6.51 -9.60 -14.63
C GLN A 421 -7.32 -8.75 -15.62
N SER A 422 -8.53 -9.17 -15.99
CA SER A 422 -9.40 -8.39 -16.86
C SER A 422 -10.87 -8.77 -16.67
N PRO A 423 -11.81 -7.82 -16.81
CA PRO A 423 -13.24 -8.09 -16.84
C PRO A 423 -13.70 -8.94 -18.05
N ASP A 424 -12.82 -9.20 -19.02
CA ASP A 424 -13.10 -10.07 -20.18
C ASP A 424 -12.97 -11.57 -19.88
N SER A 425 -12.47 -11.93 -18.71
CA SER A 425 -12.26 -13.31 -18.32
C SER A 425 -13.57 -14.05 -18.03
N SER A 426 -13.64 -15.30 -18.49
CA SER A 426 -14.84 -16.15 -18.45
C SER A 426 -14.76 -17.30 -17.45
N VAL A 427 -13.68 -17.39 -16.68
CA VAL A 427 -13.40 -18.49 -15.74
C VAL A 427 -13.77 -18.20 -14.28
N SER A 428 -13.88 -16.93 -13.87
CA SER A 428 -14.04 -16.62 -12.45
C SER A 428 -15.36 -17.10 -11.90
N LEU A 429 -15.28 -17.67 -10.70
CA LEU A 429 -16.44 -18.11 -9.93
C LEU A 429 -17.18 -16.93 -9.26
N VAL A 430 -16.52 -15.78 -9.13
CA VAL A 430 -16.94 -14.66 -8.28
C VAL A 430 -16.87 -13.29 -8.99
N GLY A 431 -16.26 -13.22 -10.18
CA GLY A 431 -16.15 -12.01 -11.01
C GLY A 431 -14.74 -11.39 -11.01
N PHE A 432 -14.66 -10.18 -11.56
CA PHE A 432 -13.50 -9.30 -11.53
C PHE A 432 -13.67 -8.30 -10.38
N GLU A 433 -12.66 -8.19 -9.51
CA GLU A 433 -12.63 -7.16 -8.47
C GLU A 433 -11.31 -6.39 -8.51
N ASP A 434 -11.40 -5.07 -8.37
CA ASP A 434 -10.24 -4.19 -8.48
C ASP A 434 -10.23 -3.07 -7.43
N GLU A 435 -9.08 -2.39 -7.36
CA GLU A 435 -8.82 -1.31 -6.42
C GLU A 435 -9.83 -0.18 -6.56
N GLN A 436 -10.12 0.23 -7.79
CA GLN A 436 -10.85 1.43 -8.16
C GLN A 436 -12.36 1.28 -7.90
N VAL A 437 -12.94 0.17 -8.34
CA VAL A 437 -14.41 0.01 -8.33
C VAL A 437 -14.90 -0.75 -7.11
N ASN A 438 -14.14 -1.73 -6.59
CA ASN A 438 -14.55 -2.56 -5.46
C ASN A 438 -13.95 -2.09 -4.13
N TRP A 439 -12.63 -1.94 -4.06
CA TRP A 439 -11.94 -1.83 -2.77
C TRP A 439 -11.88 -0.40 -2.24
N GLU A 440 -11.83 0.59 -3.14
CA GLU A 440 -11.78 2.00 -2.76
C GLU A 440 -12.96 2.39 -1.89
N MET A 441 -14.23 2.00 -2.18
CA MET A 441 -15.38 2.34 -1.32
C MET A 441 -15.42 1.51 -0.03
N ASN A 442 -15.04 0.23 -0.13
CA ASN A 442 -15.21 -0.74 0.95
C ASN A 442 -14.10 -0.74 2.00
N SER A 443 -13.16 0.18 1.88
CA SER A 443 -12.04 0.36 2.82
C SER A 443 -12.23 1.60 3.71
N SER A 444 -11.35 1.79 4.69
CA SER A 444 -11.21 2.98 5.52
C SER A 444 -9.75 3.30 5.72
N LEU A 445 -9.40 4.57 5.77
CA LEU A 445 -8.10 4.97 6.32
C LEU A 445 -8.18 4.82 7.85
N LEU A 446 -7.39 3.93 8.44
CA LEU A 446 -7.26 3.83 9.92
C LEU A 446 -6.62 5.10 10.46
N GLY A 447 -5.49 5.49 9.87
CA GLY A 447 -4.81 6.72 10.20
C GLY A 447 -3.62 6.98 9.28
N TRP A 448 -2.99 8.13 9.51
CA TRP A 448 -1.77 8.51 8.81
C TRP A 448 -0.88 9.39 9.69
N ARG A 449 0.43 9.35 9.44
CA ARG A 449 1.48 10.11 10.14
C ARG A 449 2.57 10.52 9.15
N SER A 450 3.16 11.70 9.30
CA SER A 450 4.32 12.16 8.56
C SER A 450 5.31 12.75 9.54
N GLY A 451 6.42 12.06 9.78
CA GLY A 451 7.51 12.53 10.63
C GLY A 451 8.76 12.90 9.83
N PRO A 452 9.89 13.13 10.51
CA PRO A 452 11.12 13.58 9.84
C PRO A 452 11.85 12.49 9.04
N VAL A 453 11.62 11.21 9.32
CA VAL A 453 12.32 10.09 8.65
C VAL A 453 11.41 9.40 7.65
N ARG A 454 10.16 9.13 8.04
CA ARG A 454 9.16 8.45 7.21
C ARG A 454 7.75 9.00 7.39
N ALA A 455 6.92 8.76 6.39
CA ALA A 455 5.47 8.85 6.52
C ALA A 455 4.85 7.44 6.51
N ILE A 456 3.71 7.31 7.18
CA ILE A 456 2.98 6.06 7.37
C ILE A 456 1.50 6.35 7.09
N ARG A 457 0.83 5.52 6.30
CA ARG A 457 -0.63 5.50 6.30
C ARG A 457 -1.14 4.06 6.26
N GLU A 458 -2.25 3.80 6.92
CA GLU A 458 -2.78 2.46 7.04
C GLU A 458 -4.23 2.39 6.60
N VAL A 459 -4.49 1.49 5.66
CA VAL A 459 -5.81 1.23 5.10
C VAL A 459 -6.34 -0.06 5.71
N TRP A 460 -7.60 -0.04 6.13
CA TRP A 460 -8.34 -1.17 6.67
C TRP A 460 -9.55 -1.50 5.81
N GLY A 461 -9.65 -2.75 5.42
CA GLY A 461 -10.71 -3.29 4.60
C GLY A 461 -10.37 -3.27 3.11
N ALA A 462 -10.91 -4.26 2.42
CA ALA A 462 -11.12 -4.34 0.98
C ALA A 462 -12.58 -4.80 0.77
N ASP A 463 -12.95 -5.37 -0.38
CA ASP A 463 -14.32 -5.85 -0.61
C ASP A 463 -14.73 -6.93 0.41
N SER A 464 -14.30 -8.17 0.21
CA SER A 464 -14.58 -9.26 1.15
C SER A 464 -13.52 -9.41 2.25
N GLY A 465 -12.33 -8.82 2.05
CA GLY A 465 -11.23 -8.73 3.01
C GLY A 465 -11.49 -7.71 4.12
N THR A 466 -12.47 -8.00 4.96
CA THR A 466 -13.09 -7.05 5.90
C THR A 466 -12.10 -6.48 6.95
N ASN A 467 -11.16 -7.30 7.43
CA ASN A 467 -10.10 -6.92 8.37
C ASN A 467 -8.69 -6.91 7.77
N THR A 468 -8.58 -7.04 6.44
CA THR A 468 -7.30 -6.88 5.76
C THR A 468 -6.75 -5.48 6.00
N THR A 469 -5.46 -5.35 6.31
CA THR A 469 -4.79 -4.04 6.37
C THR A 469 -3.69 -3.93 5.33
N LYS A 470 -3.51 -2.71 4.82
CA LYS A 470 -2.38 -2.33 3.98
C LYS A 470 -1.71 -1.12 4.61
N THR A 471 -0.50 -1.30 5.11
CA THR A 471 0.31 -0.23 5.70
C THR A 471 1.34 0.23 4.70
N GLU A 472 1.31 1.51 4.36
CA GLU A 472 2.22 2.12 3.41
C GLU A 472 3.25 2.96 4.15
N PHE A 473 4.53 2.65 3.97
CA PHE A 473 5.66 3.42 4.48
C PHE A 473 6.34 4.17 3.36
N TYR A 474 6.70 5.42 3.60
CA TYR A 474 7.42 6.26 2.66
C TYR A 474 8.68 6.79 3.33
N TYR A 475 9.84 6.42 2.81
CA TYR A 475 11.17 6.87 3.24
C TYR A 475 11.79 7.82 2.21
N ARG A 476 13.00 8.33 2.48
CA ARG A 476 13.68 9.25 1.55
C ARG A 476 13.82 8.69 0.13
N ASP A 477 14.25 7.43 0.01
CA ASP A 477 14.65 6.78 -1.26
C ASP A 477 13.93 5.43 -1.50
N ALA A 478 12.89 5.15 -0.71
CA ALA A 478 12.12 3.92 -0.81
C ALA A 478 10.67 4.13 -0.36
N ASP A 479 9.77 3.29 -0.83
CA ASP A 479 8.46 3.05 -0.22
C ASP A 479 8.20 1.55 -0.04
N VAL A 480 7.26 1.23 0.85
CA VAL A 480 6.92 -0.14 1.24
C VAL A 480 5.43 -0.27 1.38
N PHE A 481 4.83 -1.25 0.69
CA PHE A 481 3.45 -1.66 0.93
C PHE A 481 3.46 -2.97 1.69
N ASN A 482 3.07 -2.92 2.96
CA ASN A 482 2.94 -4.05 3.86
C ASN A 482 1.50 -4.54 3.90
N TYR A 483 1.29 -5.84 3.71
CA TYR A 483 -0.03 -6.46 3.58
C TYR A 483 -0.24 -7.45 4.73
N HIS A 484 -1.29 -7.22 5.52
CA HIS A 484 -1.85 -8.20 6.44
C HIS A 484 -3.17 -8.69 5.85
N LEU A 485 -3.09 -9.74 5.05
CA LEU A 485 -4.25 -10.31 4.39
C LEU A 485 -5.06 -11.13 5.38
N ARG A 486 -6.36 -10.81 5.46
CA ARG A 486 -7.39 -11.44 6.29
C ARG A 486 -8.64 -11.61 5.44
N VAL A 487 -8.79 -12.77 4.82
CA VAL A 487 -9.81 -13.05 3.80
C VAL A 487 -10.49 -14.39 4.03
N HIS A 488 -11.71 -14.53 3.52
CA HIS A 488 -12.34 -15.84 3.38
C HIS A 488 -11.58 -16.69 2.35
N PRO A 489 -11.80 -18.01 2.28
CA PRO A 489 -11.20 -18.87 1.26
C PRO A 489 -11.27 -18.26 -0.14
N ILE A 490 -10.09 -18.05 -0.74
CA ILE A 490 -9.88 -17.44 -2.05
C ILE A 490 -9.80 -18.54 -3.13
N PRO A 491 -10.47 -18.39 -4.28
CA PRO A 491 -10.35 -19.35 -5.37
C PRO A 491 -8.93 -19.40 -5.97
N PRO A 492 -8.59 -20.44 -6.75
CA PRO A 492 -7.23 -20.67 -7.23
C PRO A 492 -6.65 -19.62 -8.18
N ASP A 493 -7.46 -18.67 -8.65
CA ASP A 493 -7.06 -17.56 -9.50
C ASP A 493 -6.51 -16.36 -8.71
N GLY A 494 -6.61 -16.40 -7.38
CA GLY A 494 -5.75 -15.67 -6.45
C GLY A 494 -6.01 -14.17 -6.30
N LEU A 495 -5.08 -13.48 -5.65
CA LEU A 495 -5.04 -12.02 -5.50
C LEU A 495 -3.77 -11.47 -6.15
N TYR A 496 -3.80 -10.23 -6.59
CA TYR A 496 -2.68 -9.59 -7.26
C TYR A 496 -2.43 -8.20 -6.71
N THR A 497 -1.17 -7.80 -6.74
CA THR A 497 -0.81 -6.38 -6.79
C THR A 497 0.07 -6.15 -8.01
N ASP A 498 -0.11 -5.02 -8.65
CA ASP A 498 0.62 -4.69 -9.87
C ASP A 498 0.93 -3.22 -10.04
N TRP A 499 2.04 -2.99 -10.75
CA TRP A 499 2.49 -1.69 -11.20
C TRP A 499 2.40 -1.67 -12.73
N ASP A 500 1.48 -0.89 -13.26
CA ASP A 500 1.32 -0.64 -14.70
C ASP A 500 2.10 0.62 -15.08
N TYR A 501 2.94 0.56 -16.12
CA TYR A 501 3.85 1.65 -16.49
C TYR A 501 3.36 2.48 -17.67
N ARG A 502 3.89 3.71 -17.78
CA ARG A 502 3.58 4.56 -18.92
C ARG A 502 4.45 4.20 -20.13
N PRO A 503 3.85 4.04 -21.32
CA PRO A 503 4.57 3.72 -22.54
C PRO A 503 5.58 4.81 -22.90
N GLY A 504 6.80 4.38 -23.21
CA GLY A 504 7.91 5.26 -23.60
C GLY A 504 8.54 6.05 -22.45
N ILE A 505 8.15 5.78 -21.20
CA ILE A 505 8.79 6.32 -19.99
C ILE A 505 9.65 5.23 -19.34
N ALA A 506 9.01 4.12 -18.95
CA ALA A 506 9.72 2.88 -18.66
C ALA A 506 10.18 2.25 -19.98
N THR A 507 11.41 1.75 -20.02
CA THR A 507 12.02 1.27 -21.28
C THR A 507 12.77 -0.05 -21.14
N LYS A 508 13.07 -0.46 -19.92
CA LYS A 508 13.80 -1.68 -19.61
C LYS A 508 13.27 -2.33 -18.34
N TYR A 509 13.07 -3.64 -18.40
CA TYR A 509 12.80 -4.48 -17.23
C TYR A 509 13.98 -5.45 -17.04
N TYR A 510 14.41 -5.65 -15.79
CA TYR A 510 15.47 -6.58 -15.41
C TYR A 510 14.97 -7.49 -14.28
N ASN A 511 15.42 -8.74 -14.30
CA ASN A 511 15.37 -9.62 -13.14
C ASN A 511 16.67 -10.44 -13.05
N LEU A 512 16.76 -11.35 -12.08
CA LEU A 512 17.96 -12.18 -11.88
C LEU A 512 18.27 -13.12 -13.06
N MET A 513 17.28 -13.56 -13.83
CA MET A 513 17.50 -14.42 -15.01
C MET A 513 17.71 -13.64 -16.31
N THR A 514 17.21 -12.41 -16.38
CA THR A 514 17.28 -11.50 -17.53
C THR A 514 18.17 -10.29 -17.20
N SER A 515 19.37 -10.54 -16.69
CA SER A 515 20.26 -9.46 -16.21
C SER A 515 20.67 -8.44 -17.28
N GLY A 516 20.56 -8.79 -18.58
CA GLY A 516 20.77 -7.88 -19.72
C GLY A 516 19.57 -6.97 -20.04
N GLY A 517 18.40 -7.27 -19.44
CA GLY A 517 17.14 -6.55 -19.53
C GLY A 517 16.40 -6.69 -20.85
N VAL A 518 15.09 -6.89 -20.77
CA VAL A 518 14.19 -6.87 -21.93
C VAL A 518 13.65 -5.47 -22.18
N ALA A 519 13.19 -5.21 -23.41
CA ALA A 519 12.64 -3.90 -23.77
C ALA A 519 11.23 -3.79 -23.19
N ILE A 520 10.86 -2.60 -22.71
CA ILE A 520 9.45 -2.30 -22.42
C ILE A 520 8.92 -1.59 -23.66
N ASP A 521 8.27 -2.34 -24.53
CA ASP A 521 7.74 -1.83 -25.80
C ASP A 521 6.30 -2.23 -26.10
N GLY A 522 5.66 -2.94 -25.17
CA GLY A 522 4.27 -3.38 -25.26
C GLY A 522 4.08 -4.64 -26.08
N GLN A 523 5.15 -5.40 -26.35
CA GLN A 523 5.10 -6.74 -26.94
C GLN A 523 5.54 -7.80 -25.94
N ALA A 524 4.75 -8.87 -25.81
CA ALA A 524 5.00 -9.95 -24.86
C ALA A 524 6.42 -10.53 -25.01
N ASP A 525 7.15 -10.57 -23.90
CA ASP A 525 8.52 -11.08 -23.81
C ASP A 525 8.60 -12.52 -23.25
N ASN A 526 7.50 -13.05 -22.71
CA ASN A 526 7.45 -14.32 -21.99
C ASN A 526 6.17 -15.12 -22.30
N VAL A 527 6.04 -16.32 -21.74
CA VAL A 527 4.86 -17.20 -21.94
C VAL A 527 3.95 -17.32 -20.70
N GLY A 528 4.15 -16.50 -19.68
CA GLY A 528 3.37 -16.44 -18.44
C GLY A 528 2.09 -15.60 -18.54
N GLU A 529 1.93 -14.85 -19.63
CA GLU A 529 0.72 -14.09 -19.97
C GLU A 529 -0.31 -15.03 -20.60
N ILE A 530 -1.34 -15.45 -19.84
CA ILE A 530 -2.35 -16.43 -20.29
C ILE A 530 -3.71 -15.76 -20.49
N ASP A 531 -3.94 -15.30 -21.72
CA ASP A 531 -5.24 -14.72 -22.09
C ASP A 531 -6.29 -15.79 -22.37
N LYS A 532 -5.92 -16.87 -23.05
CA LYS A 532 -6.86 -17.93 -23.48
C LYS A 532 -6.34 -19.33 -23.28
N VAL A 533 -7.25 -20.24 -22.94
CA VAL A 533 -7.04 -21.68 -22.99
C VAL A 533 -8.10 -22.28 -23.93
N GLY A 534 -7.67 -22.63 -25.14
CA GLY A 534 -8.60 -22.96 -26.23
C GLY A 534 -9.43 -21.73 -26.60
N ASP A 535 -10.76 -21.87 -26.59
CA ASP A 535 -11.69 -20.77 -26.88
C ASP A 535 -12.10 -19.97 -25.62
N GLN A 536 -11.65 -20.40 -24.44
CA GLN A 536 -12.03 -19.78 -23.17
C GLN A 536 -11.06 -18.65 -22.82
N ASN A 537 -11.60 -17.46 -22.54
CA ASN A 537 -10.84 -16.35 -21.99
C ASN A 537 -10.57 -16.60 -20.50
N VAL A 538 -9.29 -16.64 -20.13
CA VAL A 538 -8.79 -16.89 -18.76
C VAL A 538 -8.23 -15.62 -18.16
N GLU A 539 -7.45 -14.85 -18.92
CA GLU A 539 -6.85 -13.56 -18.52
C GLU A 539 -6.16 -13.63 -17.13
N THR A 540 -5.19 -14.52 -17.01
CA THR A 540 -4.40 -14.71 -15.78
C THR A 540 -2.90 -14.60 -16.08
N ASN A 541 -2.17 -14.01 -15.14
CA ASN A 541 -0.72 -13.90 -15.20
C ASN A 541 -0.09 -14.91 -14.23
N VAL A 542 0.83 -15.72 -14.74
CA VAL A 542 1.58 -16.71 -13.97
C VAL A 542 3.07 -16.53 -14.20
N CYS A 543 3.88 -17.06 -13.28
CA CYS A 543 5.33 -17.05 -13.49
C CYS A 543 5.73 -17.96 -14.66
N ASP A 544 6.55 -17.43 -15.57
CA ASP A 544 7.29 -18.20 -16.58
C ASP A 544 8.68 -18.58 -16.03
N PRO A 545 8.93 -19.85 -15.69
CA PRO A 545 10.21 -20.30 -15.11
C PRO A 545 11.39 -20.25 -16.10
N SER A 546 11.15 -19.96 -17.38
CA SER A 546 12.20 -19.69 -18.37
C SER A 546 12.61 -18.21 -18.41
N PHE A 547 11.80 -17.34 -17.82
CA PHE A 547 11.96 -15.88 -17.84
C PHE A 547 12.19 -15.27 -16.45
N ALA A 548 11.59 -15.82 -15.39
CA ALA A 548 11.77 -15.42 -14.00
C ALA A 548 11.97 -16.60 -13.04
N ILE A 549 12.50 -16.31 -11.84
CA ILE A 549 12.46 -17.26 -10.71
C ILE A 549 11.03 -17.23 -10.15
N CYS A 550 10.37 -18.39 -10.05
CA CYS A 550 8.99 -18.48 -9.58
C CYS A 550 8.87 -18.47 -8.05
N SER A 551 9.41 -17.43 -7.44
CA SER A 551 9.21 -17.05 -6.05
C SER A 551 9.48 -15.55 -5.94
N ALA A 552 8.62 -14.82 -5.23
CA ALA A 552 8.80 -13.38 -5.04
C ALA A 552 9.83 -13.05 -3.94
N VAL A 553 10.15 -14.03 -3.07
CA VAL A 553 11.06 -13.85 -1.92
C VAL A 553 12.52 -13.94 -2.37
N ASP A 554 13.36 -13.04 -1.87
CA ASP A 554 14.79 -12.91 -2.22
C ASP A 554 15.04 -12.81 -3.74
N ASN A 555 14.06 -12.30 -4.48
CA ASN A 555 14.08 -12.23 -5.93
C ASN A 555 13.74 -10.81 -6.39
N PRO A 556 14.73 -9.90 -6.39
CA PRO A 556 14.48 -8.53 -6.81
C PRO A 556 14.15 -8.44 -8.31
N GLU A 557 13.34 -7.43 -8.66
CA GLU A 557 12.99 -7.02 -10.03
C GLU A 557 13.26 -5.52 -10.22
N GLU A 558 13.58 -5.07 -11.45
CA GLU A 558 13.85 -3.65 -11.71
C GLU A 558 13.15 -3.17 -12.98
N VAL A 559 12.46 -2.03 -12.88
CA VAL A 559 11.99 -1.27 -14.03
C VAL A 559 12.76 0.04 -14.15
N ALA A 560 13.32 0.32 -15.32
CA ALA A 560 14.16 1.48 -15.55
C ALA A 560 13.81 2.24 -16.83
N GLY A 561 14.07 3.55 -16.76
CA GLY A 561 13.81 4.50 -17.83
C GLY A 561 14.81 5.65 -17.81
N LYS A 562 14.65 6.58 -18.75
CA LYS A 562 15.48 7.79 -18.73
C LYS A 562 15.14 8.61 -17.49
N GLY A 563 16.10 8.73 -16.57
CA GLY A 563 15.94 9.52 -15.35
C GLY A 563 15.79 8.68 -14.08
N PHE A 564 15.52 7.38 -14.19
CA PHE A 564 15.14 6.56 -13.04
C PHE A 564 15.42 5.06 -13.21
N GLY A 565 15.56 4.38 -12.07
CA GLY A 565 15.34 2.94 -11.88
C GLY A 565 14.43 2.73 -10.67
N LEU A 566 13.62 1.69 -10.68
CA LEU A 566 12.73 1.28 -9.60
C LEU A 566 13.05 -0.17 -9.29
N VAL A 567 13.60 -0.45 -8.11
CA VAL A 567 13.97 -1.82 -7.69
C VAL A 567 12.96 -2.33 -6.68
N TYR A 568 12.36 -3.47 -6.97
CA TYR A 568 11.31 -4.12 -6.20
C TYR A 568 11.85 -5.37 -5.54
N GLU A 569 11.42 -5.64 -4.31
CA GLU A 569 11.67 -6.93 -3.65
C GLU A 569 10.56 -7.22 -2.65
N PHE A 570 10.03 -8.44 -2.67
CA PHE A 570 9.03 -8.89 -1.72
C PHE A 570 9.67 -9.70 -0.60
N GLU A 571 9.19 -9.52 0.62
CA GLU A 571 9.60 -10.34 1.76
C GLU A 571 8.42 -10.74 2.63
N LEU A 572 8.58 -11.85 3.33
CA LEU A 572 7.64 -12.31 4.35
C LEU A 572 8.09 -11.76 5.71
N THR A 573 7.17 -11.14 6.44
CA THR A 573 7.42 -10.49 7.74
C THR A 573 6.88 -11.29 8.92
N GLY A 574 5.88 -12.16 8.69
CA GLY A 574 5.24 -12.98 9.72
C GLY A 574 5.58 -14.47 9.69
N ALA A 575 5.53 -15.11 10.86
CA ALA A 575 5.79 -16.54 11.02
C ALA A 575 4.68 -17.43 10.39
N THR A 576 3.44 -16.95 10.33
CA THR A 576 2.27 -17.62 9.73
C THR A 576 2.36 -17.69 8.22
N ALA A 577 2.84 -16.64 7.55
CA ALA A 577 3.02 -16.64 6.11
C ALA A 577 4.12 -17.62 5.65
N ALA A 578 5.15 -17.83 6.48
CA ALA A 578 6.19 -18.84 6.26
C ALA A 578 5.71 -20.30 6.40
N ALA A 579 4.48 -20.54 6.90
CA ALA A 579 3.91 -21.87 7.07
C ALA A 579 3.36 -22.49 5.76
N GLY A 580 3.44 -21.78 4.63
CA GLY A 580 3.15 -22.33 3.29
C GLY A 580 1.68 -22.29 2.87
N ASN A 581 0.87 -21.42 3.49
CA ASN A 581 -0.56 -21.28 3.14
C ASN A 581 -0.78 -20.52 1.82
N VAL A 582 0.18 -19.70 1.41
CA VAL A 582 0.11 -18.91 0.17
C VAL A 582 1.40 -19.06 -0.62
N ALA A 583 1.30 -19.35 -1.91
CA ALA A 583 2.42 -19.20 -2.84
C ALA A 583 2.42 -17.77 -3.39
N ILE A 584 3.55 -17.08 -3.26
CA ILE A 584 3.72 -15.70 -3.72
C ILE A 584 4.66 -15.72 -4.91
N LEU A 585 4.11 -15.49 -6.09
CA LEU A 585 4.81 -15.61 -7.36
C LEU A 585 4.95 -14.23 -8.01
N PRO A 586 6.12 -13.91 -8.59
CA PRO A 586 6.23 -12.74 -9.44
C PRO A 586 5.57 -13.03 -10.79
N TYR A 587 5.15 -11.99 -11.47
CA TYR A 587 4.75 -12.05 -12.86
C TYR A 587 5.14 -10.77 -13.59
N TYR A 588 5.28 -10.87 -14.91
CA TYR A 588 5.63 -9.77 -15.78
C TYR A 588 4.80 -9.87 -17.05
N ARG A 589 4.17 -8.77 -17.45
CA ARG A 589 3.38 -8.64 -18.67
C ARG A 589 3.81 -7.40 -19.45
N ASP A 590 4.15 -7.55 -20.73
CA ASP A 590 4.40 -6.40 -21.62
C ASP A 590 3.50 -6.48 -22.85
N ASP A 591 2.18 -6.39 -22.64
CA ASP A 591 1.20 -6.50 -23.73
C ASP A 591 0.30 -5.26 -23.75
N ALA A 592 0.66 -4.32 -24.64
CA ALA A 592 -0.10 -3.09 -24.83
C ALA A 592 -1.51 -3.31 -25.41
N CYS A 593 -1.79 -4.50 -25.93
CA CYS A 593 -3.07 -4.85 -26.53
C CYS A 593 -4.03 -5.46 -25.52
N PHE A 594 -3.54 -5.82 -24.34
CA PHE A 594 -4.34 -6.29 -23.24
C PHE A 594 -5.02 -5.12 -22.53
N ASP A 595 -6.34 -5.09 -22.60
CA ASP A 595 -7.16 -4.19 -21.81
C ASP A 595 -7.48 -4.87 -20.48
N ASP A 596 -6.76 -4.46 -19.44
CA ASP A 596 -6.84 -5.06 -18.12
C ASP A 596 -8.02 -4.53 -17.29
N GLY A 597 -8.83 -3.63 -17.86
CA GLY A 597 -10.09 -3.17 -17.28
C GLY A 597 -10.02 -1.94 -16.37
N THR A 598 -8.83 -1.47 -15.99
CA THR A 598 -8.64 -0.21 -15.23
C THR A 598 -7.35 0.51 -15.63
N GLY A 599 -7.25 1.82 -15.39
CA GLY A 599 -6.00 2.56 -15.64
C GLY A 599 -6.13 3.80 -16.52
N ASP A 600 -5.00 4.48 -16.69
CA ASP A 600 -4.95 5.86 -17.19
C ASP A 600 -4.05 6.07 -18.42
N SER A 601 -3.54 5.00 -19.03
CA SER A 601 -2.53 5.11 -20.09
C SER A 601 -2.46 3.85 -20.94
N PRO A 602 -2.11 3.93 -22.24
CA PRO A 602 -2.01 5.14 -23.07
C PRO A 602 -3.34 5.90 -23.26
N ALA A 603 -4.47 5.20 -23.28
CA ALA A 603 -5.80 5.79 -23.15
C ALA A 603 -6.35 5.51 -21.74
N GLN A 604 -7.13 6.43 -21.18
CA GLN A 604 -7.85 6.17 -19.94
C GLN A 604 -8.96 5.16 -20.20
N ARG A 605 -9.12 4.18 -19.30
CA ARG A 605 -10.12 3.12 -19.46
C ARG A 605 -11.54 3.70 -19.31
N PRO A 606 -12.36 3.78 -20.39
CA PRO A 606 -13.75 4.20 -20.26
C PRO A 606 -14.54 3.10 -19.56
N TRP A 607 -15.47 3.45 -18.67
CA TRP A 607 -16.26 2.46 -17.92
C TRP A 607 -15.40 1.36 -17.24
N PRO A 608 -14.52 1.71 -16.28
CA PRO A 608 -13.69 0.74 -15.56
C PRO A 608 -14.51 -0.43 -14.99
N GLY A 609 -13.94 -1.64 -15.04
CA GLY A 609 -14.59 -2.89 -14.58
C GLY A 609 -15.60 -3.52 -15.53
N GLU A 610 -16.02 -2.83 -16.59
CA GLU A 610 -16.91 -3.41 -17.62
C GLU A 610 -16.11 -4.11 -18.71
N ALA A 611 -16.62 -5.22 -19.27
CA ALA A 611 -15.94 -5.97 -20.33
C ALA A 611 -15.60 -5.10 -21.56
N SER A 612 -14.46 -5.35 -22.21
CA SER A 612 -13.99 -4.62 -23.40
C SER A 612 -14.90 -4.84 -24.63
N THR A 613 -15.77 -5.84 -24.56
CA THR A 613 -16.82 -6.08 -25.55
C THR A 613 -18.06 -5.19 -25.38
N ASP A 614 -18.21 -4.49 -24.25
CA ASP A 614 -19.33 -3.61 -23.99
C ASP A 614 -19.38 -2.45 -25.01
N PRO A 615 -20.53 -2.19 -25.67
CA PRO A 615 -20.65 -1.11 -26.63
C PRO A 615 -20.28 0.27 -26.09
N ARG A 616 -20.49 0.52 -24.78
CA ARG A 616 -20.16 1.77 -24.09
C ARG A 616 -18.65 1.93 -23.94
N VAL A 617 -17.93 0.86 -23.60
CA VAL A 617 -16.47 0.85 -23.53
C VAL A 617 -15.88 1.17 -24.89
N ARG A 618 -16.34 0.46 -25.93
CA ARG A 618 -15.90 0.65 -27.32
C ARG A 618 -16.15 2.07 -27.82
N ALA A 619 -17.35 2.59 -27.58
CA ALA A 619 -17.69 3.97 -27.92
C ALA A 619 -16.81 4.97 -27.17
N GLY A 620 -16.58 4.75 -25.87
CA GLY A 620 -15.74 5.61 -25.03
C GLY A 620 -14.29 5.71 -25.53
N TYR A 621 -13.70 4.61 -26.01
CA TYR A 621 -12.37 4.66 -26.61
C TYR A 621 -12.34 5.45 -27.93
N VAL A 622 -13.35 5.26 -28.78
CA VAL A 622 -13.48 6.04 -30.02
C VAL A 622 -13.61 7.53 -29.68
N GLU A 623 -14.45 7.88 -28.71
CA GLU A 623 -14.63 9.25 -28.23
C GLU A 623 -13.33 9.85 -27.66
N TYR A 624 -12.58 9.08 -26.86
CA TYR A 624 -11.28 9.49 -26.36
C TYR A 624 -10.32 9.85 -27.49
N TRP A 625 -10.18 8.98 -28.50
CA TRP A 625 -9.26 9.22 -29.60
C TRP A 625 -9.73 10.29 -30.58
N GLN A 626 -11.03 10.45 -30.74
CA GLN A 626 -11.63 11.58 -31.44
C GLN A 626 -11.27 12.90 -30.75
N HIS A 627 -11.46 12.99 -29.44
CA HIS A 627 -11.07 14.15 -28.66
C HIS A 627 -9.56 14.41 -28.73
N TYR A 628 -8.73 13.35 -28.67
CA TYR A 628 -7.29 13.46 -28.87
C TYR A 628 -6.96 14.05 -30.25
N TRP A 629 -7.58 13.54 -31.34
CA TRP A 629 -7.40 14.07 -32.69
C TRP A 629 -7.83 15.55 -32.80
N ASP A 630 -8.97 15.89 -32.20
CA ASP A 630 -9.52 17.26 -32.22
C ASP A 630 -8.59 18.25 -31.50
N SER A 631 -7.93 17.80 -30.42
CA SER A 631 -7.06 18.61 -29.56
C SER A 631 -5.57 18.60 -29.95
N HIS A 632 -5.13 17.70 -30.84
CA HIS A 632 -3.71 17.53 -31.19
C HIS A 632 -3.44 17.72 -32.70
N PRO A 633 -3.05 18.94 -33.14
CA PRO A 633 -2.79 19.23 -34.56
C PRO A 633 -1.77 18.29 -35.23
N ARG A 634 -0.85 17.70 -34.47
CA ARG A 634 0.19 16.79 -34.98
C ARG A 634 -0.37 15.50 -35.57
N VAL A 635 -1.54 15.04 -35.11
CA VAL A 635 -2.18 13.80 -35.59
C VAL A 635 -3.29 14.05 -36.59
N GLN A 636 -3.69 15.30 -36.84
CA GLN A 636 -4.74 15.66 -37.80
C GLN A 636 -4.39 15.39 -39.27
N LYS A 637 -3.12 15.07 -39.53
CA LYS A 637 -2.68 14.53 -40.83
C LYS A 637 -3.20 13.10 -41.11
N PHE A 638 -3.64 12.40 -40.07
CA PHE A 638 -4.26 11.08 -40.18
C PHE A 638 -5.79 11.21 -40.19
N ALA A 639 -6.47 10.20 -40.73
CA ALA A 639 -7.93 10.13 -40.68
C ALA A 639 -8.41 10.11 -39.22
N ARG A 640 -9.41 10.94 -38.90
CA ARG A 640 -10.06 10.94 -37.58
C ARG A 640 -10.77 9.59 -37.38
N PRO A 641 -10.58 8.88 -36.25
CA PRO A 641 -11.27 7.62 -36.00
C PRO A 641 -12.78 7.86 -35.90
N THR A 642 -13.57 6.98 -36.51
CA THR A 642 -15.03 7.06 -36.58
C THR A 642 -15.73 5.85 -35.97
N ASP A 643 -15.06 4.70 -35.93
CA ASP A 643 -15.57 3.46 -35.39
C ASP A 643 -14.51 2.72 -34.58
N TYR A 644 -14.93 1.79 -33.72
CA TYR A 644 -14.02 0.98 -32.91
C TYR A 644 -13.06 0.14 -33.79
N THR A 645 -13.48 -0.25 -34.99
CA THR A 645 -12.60 -0.97 -35.94
C THR A 645 -11.44 -0.12 -36.49
N ASP A 646 -11.47 1.20 -36.31
CA ASP A 646 -10.33 2.08 -36.63
C ASP A 646 -9.22 2.00 -35.56
N LEU A 647 -9.54 1.44 -34.39
CA LEU A 647 -8.63 1.23 -33.27
C LEU A 647 -7.92 -0.10 -33.44
N VAL A 648 -6.65 -0.05 -33.82
CA VAL A 648 -5.84 -1.26 -34.10
C VAL A 648 -4.64 -1.25 -33.17
N CYS A 649 -4.46 -2.30 -32.38
CA CYS A 649 -3.26 -2.44 -31.58
C CYS A 649 -2.12 -3.05 -32.43
N ASP A 650 -0.98 -2.36 -32.45
CA ASP A 650 0.24 -2.76 -33.15
C ASP A 650 1.47 -2.08 -32.48
N PRO A 651 1.86 -2.57 -31.29
CA PRO A 651 2.93 -1.97 -30.47
C PRO A 651 4.29 -1.94 -31.18
N ALA A 652 4.53 -2.84 -32.15
CA ALA A 652 5.75 -2.86 -32.97
C ALA A 652 5.97 -1.56 -33.79
N LYS A 653 4.92 -0.74 -33.97
CA LYS A 653 5.00 0.58 -34.62
C LYS A 653 5.33 1.72 -33.66
N ALA A 654 5.41 1.46 -32.36
CA ALA A 654 5.85 2.44 -31.38
C ALA A 654 7.33 2.81 -31.61
N VAL A 655 7.70 4.04 -31.26
CA VAL A 655 9.09 4.48 -31.35
C VAL A 655 9.65 4.55 -29.93
N ASN A 656 10.56 3.63 -29.60
CA ASN A 656 11.09 3.43 -28.23
C ASN A 656 9.96 3.24 -27.20
N GLY A 657 9.01 2.34 -27.49
CA GLY A 657 7.84 2.08 -26.65
C GLY A 657 6.83 3.23 -26.55
N ASN A 658 7.02 4.36 -27.27
CA ASN A 658 6.10 5.49 -27.24
C ASN A 658 5.15 5.49 -28.46
N PRO A 659 3.83 5.30 -28.28
CA PRO A 659 2.86 5.30 -29.38
C PRO A 659 2.65 6.70 -29.98
N PHE A 660 2.93 7.77 -29.22
CA PHE A 660 2.77 9.15 -29.68
C PHE A 660 3.95 9.68 -30.48
N ALA A 661 5.07 8.94 -30.52
CA ALA A 661 6.29 9.36 -31.20
C ALA A 661 6.33 8.95 -32.69
N SER A 662 5.44 8.05 -33.13
CA SER A 662 5.37 7.61 -34.52
C SER A 662 4.97 8.76 -35.47
N ARG A 663 5.69 8.86 -36.60
CA ARG A 663 5.40 9.87 -37.64
C ARG A 663 4.51 9.33 -38.75
N THR A 664 4.36 8.02 -38.85
CA THR A 664 3.71 7.32 -39.97
C THR A 664 2.41 6.65 -39.57
N THR A 665 2.21 6.39 -38.27
CA THR A 665 1.02 5.69 -37.76
C THR A 665 0.47 6.48 -36.57
N PRO A 666 -0.85 6.74 -36.50
CA PRO A 666 -1.43 7.43 -35.37
C PRO A 666 -1.44 6.55 -34.10
N PRO A 667 -1.46 7.14 -32.89
CA PRO A 667 -1.39 6.39 -31.63
C PRO A 667 -2.53 5.38 -31.43
N TRP A 668 -3.73 5.68 -31.93
CA TRP A 668 -4.88 4.75 -31.90
C TRP A 668 -4.75 3.56 -32.87
N GLN A 669 -3.67 3.50 -33.65
CA GLN A 669 -3.30 2.35 -34.48
C GLN A 669 -1.99 1.70 -34.02
N ILE A 670 -1.58 1.97 -32.77
CA ILE A 670 -0.37 1.43 -32.13
C ILE A 670 -0.73 0.87 -30.76
N MET A 671 -1.25 1.70 -29.85
CA MET A 671 -1.68 1.30 -28.50
C MET A 671 -2.99 2.04 -28.16
N PRO A 672 -4.13 1.62 -28.72
CA PRO A 672 -5.39 2.34 -28.58
C PRO A 672 -6.11 2.14 -27.24
N PHE A 673 -5.79 1.08 -26.51
CA PHE A 673 -6.50 0.71 -25.28
C PHE A 673 -5.69 1.16 -24.06
N GLN A 674 -6.28 1.04 -22.87
CA GLN A 674 -5.45 0.86 -21.70
C GLN A 674 -4.65 -0.44 -21.93
N GLY A 675 -3.35 -0.39 -21.67
CA GLY A 675 -2.43 -1.48 -22.02
C GLY A 675 -1.55 -1.82 -20.83
N ALA A 676 -1.31 -3.10 -20.61
CA ALA A 676 -0.38 -3.62 -19.61
C ALA A 676 1.06 -3.46 -20.08
N ILE A 677 1.60 -2.24 -19.96
CA ILE A 677 2.97 -1.93 -20.38
C ILE A 677 3.92 -2.23 -19.22
N ALA A 678 4.72 -3.29 -19.35
CA ALA A 678 5.56 -3.81 -18.27
C ALA A 678 4.83 -3.99 -16.92
N GLU A 679 3.54 -4.33 -16.96
CA GLU A 679 2.74 -4.62 -15.79
C GLU A 679 3.38 -5.77 -15.00
N HIS A 680 3.72 -5.53 -13.74
CA HIS A 680 4.36 -6.53 -12.91
C HIS A 680 4.03 -6.36 -11.44
N GLY A 681 4.17 -7.44 -10.68
CA GLY A 681 4.03 -7.43 -9.25
C GLY A 681 3.95 -8.84 -8.69
N VAL A 682 3.14 -9.03 -7.65
CA VAL A 682 3.03 -10.31 -6.94
C VAL A 682 1.63 -10.90 -7.07
N HIS A 683 1.58 -12.18 -7.39
CA HIS A 683 0.38 -13.00 -7.42
C HIS A 683 0.36 -13.91 -6.19
N PHE A 684 -0.62 -13.70 -5.33
CA PHE A 684 -0.90 -14.48 -4.12
C PHE A 684 -1.87 -15.63 -4.46
N LEU A 685 -1.34 -16.84 -4.47
CA LEU A 685 -2.13 -18.06 -4.67
C LEU A 685 -2.39 -18.71 -3.31
N ALA A 686 -3.62 -18.58 -2.82
CA ALA A 686 -4.06 -19.28 -1.61
C ALA A 686 -4.10 -20.80 -1.88
N THR A 687 -3.37 -21.56 -1.09
CA THR A 687 -3.21 -23.02 -1.31
C THR A 687 -4.17 -23.86 -0.46
N GLN A 688 -4.77 -23.25 0.58
CA GLN A 688 -5.65 -23.90 1.56
C GLN A 688 -6.68 -22.89 2.08
N ASP A 689 -7.83 -23.40 2.56
CA ASP A 689 -8.77 -22.61 3.35
C ASP A 689 -8.05 -22.18 4.62
N SER A 690 -7.92 -20.87 4.82
CA SER A 690 -7.18 -20.29 5.94
C SER A 690 -8.07 -20.01 7.14
N ASP A 691 -9.33 -20.50 7.12
CA ASP A 691 -10.35 -20.18 8.10
C ASP A 691 -9.75 -20.02 9.49
N ASN A 692 -9.66 -18.77 9.94
CA ASN A 692 -9.39 -18.44 11.33
C ASN A 692 -10.29 -19.39 12.12
N THR A 693 -9.70 -20.34 12.84
CA THR A 693 -10.35 -21.56 13.39
C THR A 693 -11.37 -21.24 14.51
N PHE A 694 -12.01 -20.08 14.41
CA PHE A 694 -12.75 -19.33 15.42
C PHE A 694 -11.98 -19.27 16.75
N GLY A 695 -10.64 -19.32 16.64
CA GLY A 695 -9.70 -19.29 17.74
C GLY A 695 -9.46 -17.85 18.22
N PRO A 696 -8.93 -17.67 19.45
CA PRO A 696 -8.69 -16.35 20.04
C PRO A 696 -7.52 -15.58 19.40
N SER A 697 -6.87 -16.12 18.37
CA SER A 697 -5.74 -15.50 17.68
C SER A 697 -5.95 -15.66 16.17
N SER A 698 -6.06 -14.52 15.48
CA SER A 698 -6.12 -14.46 14.03
C SER A 698 -4.80 -14.98 13.43
N THR A 699 -4.87 -15.71 12.33
CA THR A 699 -3.70 -16.06 11.55
C THR A 699 -3.79 -15.32 10.22
N ASP A 700 -3.00 -14.27 10.03
CA ASP A 700 -2.89 -13.61 8.74
C ASP A 700 -2.55 -14.65 7.65
N GLU A 701 -3.29 -14.65 6.54
CA GLU A 701 -3.00 -15.52 5.40
C GLU A 701 -1.68 -15.15 4.72
N VAL A 702 -1.46 -13.84 4.66
CA VAL A 702 -0.23 -13.22 4.18
C VAL A 702 0.13 -12.12 5.16
N ASP A 703 1.36 -12.20 5.66
CA ASP A 703 2.04 -11.13 6.39
C ASP A 703 3.37 -10.92 5.66
N GLY A 704 3.39 -9.94 4.77
CA GLY A 704 4.51 -9.67 3.89
C GLY A 704 4.43 -8.30 3.25
N GLN A 705 5.58 -7.82 2.78
CA GLN A 705 5.70 -6.47 2.26
C GLN A 705 6.50 -6.39 0.97
N GLN A 706 6.04 -5.54 0.06
CA GLN A 706 6.74 -5.20 -1.16
C GLN A 706 7.50 -3.89 -0.97
N TRP A 707 8.82 -3.97 -1.11
CA TRP A 707 9.70 -2.82 -1.16
C TRP A 707 9.78 -2.27 -2.57
N ARG A 708 9.91 -0.95 -2.69
CA ARG A 708 10.42 -0.27 -3.87
C ARG A 708 11.49 0.72 -3.49
N PHE A 709 12.60 0.73 -4.22
CA PHE A 709 13.65 1.75 -4.15
C PHE A 709 13.63 2.62 -5.40
N GLU A 710 13.46 3.93 -5.21
CA GLU A 710 13.47 4.91 -6.30
C GLU A 710 14.91 5.41 -6.51
N VAL A 711 15.50 5.06 -7.64
CA VAL A 711 16.91 5.33 -7.93
C VAL A 711 17.03 6.41 -9.02
N PRO A 712 17.51 7.63 -8.71
CA PRO A 712 17.82 8.62 -9.73
C PRO A 712 18.96 8.17 -10.65
N MET A 713 18.71 8.12 -11.95
CA MET A 713 19.68 7.62 -12.95
C MET A 713 19.76 8.50 -14.19
N GLN A 714 20.90 8.50 -14.88
CA GLN A 714 21.03 9.22 -16.16
C GLN A 714 20.47 8.42 -17.34
N SER A 715 20.58 7.09 -17.29
CA SER A 715 20.12 6.15 -18.32
C SER A 715 19.80 4.83 -17.64
N PRO A 716 18.93 3.98 -18.23
CA PRO A 716 18.61 2.68 -17.67
C PRO A 716 19.87 1.84 -17.47
N THR A 717 20.13 1.40 -16.24
CA THR A 717 21.26 0.54 -15.89
C THR A 717 20.83 -0.43 -14.80
N ASN A 718 21.16 -1.71 -14.94
CA ASN A 718 20.81 -2.72 -13.94
C ASN A 718 21.52 -2.45 -12.59
N VAL A 719 20.74 -2.04 -11.58
CA VAL A 719 21.15 -1.83 -10.18
C VAL A 719 20.37 -2.72 -9.21
N LEU A 720 19.57 -3.63 -9.75
CA LEU A 720 18.81 -4.68 -9.10
C LEU A 720 19.49 -5.24 -7.85
N VAL A 721 20.69 -5.81 -8.02
CA VAL A 721 21.34 -6.59 -6.96
C VAL A 721 21.84 -5.70 -5.82
N PRO A 722 22.59 -4.60 -6.06
CA PRO A 722 22.94 -3.67 -4.99
C PRO A 722 21.77 -3.20 -4.13
N TYR A 723 20.65 -2.85 -4.74
CA TYR A 723 19.48 -2.32 -4.03
C TYR A 723 18.62 -3.41 -3.40
N GLY A 724 18.44 -4.56 -4.07
CA GLY A 724 17.72 -5.70 -3.51
C GLY A 724 18.36 -6.23 -2.21
N LEU A 725 19.69 -6.15 -2.10
CA LEU A 725 20.38 -6.50 -0.85
C LEU A 725 19.91 -5.69 0.36
N ASN A 726 19.23 -4.53 0.19
CA ASN A 726 18.61 -3.79 1.30
C ASN A 726 17.48 -4.57 1.99
N VAL A 727 16.93 -5.59 1.32
CA VAL A 727 15.86 -6.47 1.81
C VAL A 727 16.43 -7.84 2.14
N SER A 728 16.98 -8.57 1.16
CA SER A 728 17.55 -9.93 1.35
C SER A 728 18.78 -10.01 2.27
N ALA A 729 19.49 -8.89 2.48
CA ALA A 729 20.68 -8.84 3.34
C ALA A 729 20.70 -7.56 4.20
N ARG A 730 19.64 -7.36 4.98
CA ARG A 730 19.42 -6.15 5.80
C ARG A 730 20.62 -5.74 6.66
N LEU A 731 20.78 -4.43 6.84
CA LEU A 731 21.69 -3.89 7.84
C LEU A 731 21.30 -4.40 9.24
N ALA A 732 22.28 -4.90 9.99
CA ALA A 732 22.08 -5.30 11.36
C ALA A 732 22.34 -4.12 12.30
N ALA A 733 21.31 -3.67 13.02
CA ALA A 733 21.42 -2.60 14.00
C ALA A 733 21.33 -3.17 15.43
N ILE A 734 22.29 -2.81 16.28
CA ILE A 734 22.35 -3.25 17.67
C ILE A 734 22.46 -2.02 18.57
N ALA A 735 21.45 -1.79 19.40
CA ALA A 735 21.50 -0.76 20.43
C ALA A 735 22.14 -1.32 21.70
N THR A 736 23.02 -0.52 22.30
CA THR A 736 23.68 -0.84 23.57
C THR A 736 23.69 0.41 24.45
N PRO A 737 23.61 0.26 25.79
CA PRO A 737 23.77 1.38 26.70
C PRO A 737 25.05 2.15 26.36
N GLY A 738 24.93 3.46 26.16
CA GLY A 738 26.07 4.30 25.79
C GLY A 738 27.09 4.32 26.91
N ILE A 739 28.23 3.64 26.69
CA ILE A 739 29.44 3.90 27.48
C ILE A 739 30.04 5.18 26.89
N LEU A 740 29.82 6.31 27.55
CA LEU A 740 30.67 7.47 27.35
C LEU A 740 31.98 7.19 28.04
#